data_AF-A0A7X2LS05-F1
#
_entry.id   AF-A0A7X2LS05-F1
#
_cell.length_a   1.000
_cell.length_b   1.000
_cell.length_c   1.000
_cell.angle_alpha   90.00
_cell.angle_beta   90.00
_cell.angle_gamma   90.00
#
_symmetry.space_group_name_H-M   'P 1'
#
loop_
_entity.id
_entity.type
_entity.pdbx_description
1 polymer ?
#
loop_
_entity_poly.entity_id
_entity_poly.type
_entity_poly.pdbx_seq_one_letter_code
_entity_poly.pdbx_strand_id
1 'polypeptide(L)'
;MPNFLSVPQPGGIAHGSVITFDFGQHITPGTGLVKIYSQAPGNTLLYAFNSASLIFGDTTLSLTLPATLDYGARFDLVLDRDVVKEDTGLPAGGRYVSFFEVEERPAPAQIQWTGAAGPDTIHGSTGVDLLQGGDGDDALYGHAGNDVLLGGASGPRGDTLYGMDGDDALFGQDGADTLYGGNGDDYLDGGDGNDALDGNAGDDELHGGNGNDTLTTAGGIHDILHGDDGYDNLYLYGGGGTLYGGSGSDFITILGSHSLAESIPALADGGDGDDYIQVQGRPDAGGVTVRGGAGRDTYATPLFFESEYLPTQVIITDFTAGADRATADTIDVRGMMPPDYTAGNPFGADGVLRLVQQGADTLLQIDRDGASGPAGYDNVMILQGVQRTALTAANFNYLSPDGGRAGITDNSEGHLDGTLADDILWGSSDHDHMAGFNGNDVLYGGDGNDEFKGGYGADTLHGGAGTDTARYDFDNDNPYTVLFGVDGSLYVMDRRNPADLDKLDGVERIVFTQDHRNATGIAYDVEGTGGDVFRLYLAAVGSAPATDIDRAVLGLMLKDADHGVPLLQLAHNIVASREFQDQHGQQPGSAALVTSLYRTALHREPDAAGLQYWSGLLDSKAIDAAGLLVSMAGSEEHHTLAATIIGSSFDYLASVPQW
;
A
#
# COMPACT_ATOMS: atom_id res chain seq x y z
N MET A 1 -7.43 0.89 -74.14
CA MET A 1 -7.89 1.35 -72.81
C MET A 1 -6.84 2.31 -72.31
N PRO A 2 -7.22 3.45 -71.70
CA PRO A 2 -6.22 4.34 -71.11
C PRO A 2 -5.39 3.57 -70.07
N ASN A 3 -4.10 3.87 -69.99
CA ASN A 3 -3.18 3.28 -69.02
C ASN A 3 -3.14 4.17 -67.78
N PHE A 4 -3.05 3.58 -66.59
CA PHE A 4 -2.74 4.36 -65.39
C PHE A 4 -1.30 4.84 -65.46
N LEU A 5 -1.10 6.17 -65.44
CA LEU A 5 0.21 6.80 -65.34
C LEU A 5 0.62 6.95 -63.87
N SER A 6 -0.35 7.19 -63.01
CA SER A 6 -0.19 7.15 -61.56
C SER A 6 -1.35 6.36 -60.96
N VAL A 7 -1.03 5.16 -60.45
CA VAL A 7 -1.86 4.49 -59.45
C VAL A 7 -1.55 5.18 -58.11
N PRO A 8 -2.53 5.36 -57.21
CA PRO A 8 -2.21 5.72 -55.83
C PRO A 8 -1.09 4.80 -55.32
N GLN A 9 -0.03 5.39 -54.77
CA GLN A 9 1.05 4.59 -54.17
C GLN A 9 0.45 3.75 -53.03
N PRO A 10 0.94 2.53 -52.76
CA PRO A 10 0.52 1.77 -51.59
C PRO A 10 0.76 2.61 -50.32
N GLY A 11 -0.29 2.87 -49.54
CA GLY A 11 -0.23 3.77 -48.37
C GLY A 11 -1.51 4.55 -48.03
N GLY A 12 -2.69 4.12 -48.54
CA GLY A 12 -3.93 4.87 -48.40
C GLY A 12 -4.02 6.04 -49.39
N ILE A 13 -5.26 6.45 -49.72
CA ILE A 13 -5.48 7.59 -50.60
C ILE A 13 -6.04 8.74 -49.77
N ALA A 14 -5.15 9.56 -49.23
CA ALA A 14 -5.52 10.74 -48.47
C ALA A 14 -6.24 11.78 -49.34
N HIS A 15 -7.09 12.59 -48.71
CA HIS A 15 -7.69 13.79 -49.31
C HIS A 15 -6.63 14.62 -50.07
N GLY A 16 -6.90 14.98 -51.31
CA GLY A 16 -5.96 15.74 -52.15
C GLY A 16 -5.03 14.90 -53.04
N SER A 17 -5.07 13.57 -52.95
CA SER A 17 -4.32 12.70 -53.86
C SER A 17 -4.80 12.83 -55.32
N VAL A 18 -3.88 12.69 -56.28
CA VAL A 18 -4.15 12.87 -57.71
C VAL A 18 -4.05 11.54 -58.47
N ILE A 19 -5.14 11.11 -59.09
CA ILE A 19 -5.18 9.93 -59.97
C ILE A 19 -5.02 10.41 -61.42
N THR A 20 -4.08 9.82 -62.19
CA THR A 20 -3.79 10.23 -63.57
C THR A 20 -3.88 9.07 -64.55
N PHE A 21 -4.58 9.32 -65.66
CA PHE A 21 -4.73 8.41 -66.80
C PHE A 21 -3.96 8.95 -68.01
N ASP A 22 -3.30 8.06 -68.75
CA ASP A 22 -2.78 8.33 -70.10
C ASP A 22 -3.69 7.71 -71.14
N PHE A 23 -4.06 8.49 -72.15
CA PHE A 23 -4.76 7.98 -73.32
C PHE A 23 -3.78 7.61 -74.44
N GLY A 24 -2.49 7.94 -74.32
CA GLY A 24 -1.44 7.63 -75.28
C GLY A 24 -1.53 8.41 -76.59
N GLN A 25 -2.45 9.37 -76.67
CA GLN A 25 -2.73 10.22 -77.83
C GLN A 25 -3.37 11.53 -77.36
N HIS A 26 -3.37 12.55 -78.22
CA HIS A 26 -3.90 13.87 -77.87
C HIS A 26 -5.38 13.80 -77.49
N ILE A 27 -5.74 14.45 -76.38
CA ILE A 27 -7.12 14.51 -75.87
C ILE A 27 -7.56 15.95 -75.59
N THR A 28 -8.86 16.18 -75.69
CA THR A 28 -9.50 17.42 -75.23
C THR A 28 -10.68 17.12 -74.30
N PRO A 29 -11.09 18.07 -73.43
CA PRO A 29 -12.21 17.86 -72.52
C PRO A 29 -13.53 17.53 -73.23
N GLY A 30 -14.20 16.49 -72.76
CA GLY A 30 -15.53 16.08 -73.19
C GLY A 30 -16.64 16.52 -72.23
N THR A 31 -17.85 15.96 -72.41
CA THR A 31 -19.04 16.26 -71.58
C THR A 31 -19.41 15.14 -70.60
N GLY A 32 -18.71 14.01 -70.63
CA GLY A 32 -18.92 12.87 -69.73
C GLY A 32 -18.36 13.11 -68.32
N LEU A 33 -18.69 12.20 -67.41
CA LEU A 33 -18.22 12.23 -66.02
C LEU A 33 -17.21 11.11 -65.74
N VAL A 34 -16.32 11.36 -64.77
CA VAL A 34 -15.58 10.30 -64.06
C VAL A 34 -16.31 10.01 -62.76
N LYS A 35 -16.56 8.74 -62.42
CA LYS A 35 -17.31 8.33 -61.23
C LYS A 35 -16.55 7.31 -60.40
N ILE A 36 -16.67 7.39 -59.08
CA ILE A 36 -16.12 6.40 -58.13
C ILE A 36 -17.28 5.77 -57.38
N TYR A 37 -17.34 4.44 -57.36
CA TYR A 37 -18.33 3.67 -56.61
C TYR A 37 -17.64 2.78 -55.57
N SER A 38 -18.30 2.53 -54.43
CA SER A 38 -17.87 1.49 -53.48
C SER A 38 -18.33 0.11 -53.93
N GLN A 39 -17.49 -0.93 -53.84
CA GLN A 39 -17.91 -2.32 -54.15
C GLN A 39 -18.63 -3.03 -52.98
N ALA A 40 -19.00 -2.31 -51.92
CA ALA A 40 -19.89 -2.84 -50.87
C ALA A 40 -21.28 -3.21 -51.46
N PRO A 41 -22.11 -4.03 -50.78
CA PRO A 41 -23.41 -4.45 -51.31
C PRO A 41 -24.29 -3.23 -51.64
N GLY A 42 -24.43 -2.91 -52.94
CA GLY A 42 -25.23 -1.78 -53.42
C GLY A 42 -24.57 -0.89 -54.47
N ASN A 43 -23.26 -1.01 -54.70
CA ASN A 43 -22.49 -0.22 -55.68
C ASN A 43 -22.80 1.29 -55.61
N THR A 44 -22.58 1.88 -54.43
CA THR A 44 -22.97 3.26 -54.12
C THR A 44 -22.04 4.25 -54.79
N LEU A 45 -22.59 5.23 -55.52
CA LEU A 45 -21.82 6.32 -56.10
C LEU A 45 -21.28 7.23 -54.98
N LEU A 46 -19.95 7.31 -54.87
CA LEU A 46 -19.28 8.17 -53.89
C LEU A 46 -18.99 9.55 -54.48
N TYR A 47 -18.43 9.58 -55.69
CA TYR A 47 -17.99 10.83 -56.34
C TYR A 47 -18.29 10.86 -57.83
N ALA A 48 -18.54 12.06 -58.37
CA ALA A 48 -18.71 12.32 -59.79
C ALA A 48 -18.02 13.62 -60.20
N PHE A 49 -17.10 13.55 -61.15
CA PHE A 49 -16.27 14.65 -61.62
C PHE A 49 -16.65 15.02 -63.05
N ASN A 50 -16.91 16.29 -63.30
CA ASN A 50 -17.12 16.83 -64.64
C ASN A 50 -15.84 17.49 -65.17
N SER A 51 -15.85 17.91 -66.43
CA SER A 51 -14.68 18.52 -67.08
C SER A 51 -14.11 19.76 -66.39
N ALA A 52 -14.87 20.46 -65.53
CA ALA A 52 -14.38 21.61 -64.78
C ALA A 52 -13.63 21.23 -63.49
N SER A 53 -13.85 20.02 -62.98
CA SER A 53 -13.20 19.46 -61.78
C SER A 53 -12.05 18.52 -62.11
N LEU A 54 -11.73 18.39 -63.39
CA LEU A 54 -10.70 17.50 -63.93
C LEU A 54 -9.55 18.33 -64.49
N ILE A 55 -8.34 17.78 -64.40
CA ILE A 55 -7.11 18.40 -64.90
C ILE A 55 -6.75 17.69 -66.20
N PHE A 56 -6.66 18.42 -67.31
CA PHE A 56 -6.32 17.85 -68.62
C PHE A 56 -4.92 18.29 -69.04
N GLY A 57 -4.07 17.32 -69.37
CA GLY A 57 -2.83 17.49 -70.11
C GLY A 57 -2.99 17.13 -71.59
N ASP A 58 -1.87 17.08 -72.32
CA ASP A 58 -1.84 16.82 -73.76
C ASP A 58 -2.42 15.43 -74.12
N THR A 59 -2.00 14.39 -73.38
CA THR A 59 -2.50 13.01 -73.49
C THR A 59 -3.12 12.49 -72.20
N THR A 60 -3.14 13.30 -71.14
CA THR A 60 -3.44 12.86 -69.78
C THR A 60 -4.68 13.51 -69.16
N LEU A 61 -5.37 12.75 -68.33
CA LEU A 61 -6.49 13.22 -67.51
C LEU A 61 -6.18 12.92 -66.05
N SER A 62 -6.30 13.92 -65.17
CA SER A 62 -6.13 13.74 -63.74
C SER A 62 -7.33 14.23 -62.94
N LEU A 63 -7.57 13.63 -61.79
CA LEU A 63 -8.57 14.07 -60.81
C LEU A 63 -7.95 14.11 -59.42
N THR A 64 -8.36 15.10 -58.62
CA THR A 64 -7.99 15.22 -57.22
C THR A 64 -9.13 14.72 -56.35
N LEU A 65 -8.82 13.84 -55.39
CA LEU A 65 -9.85 13.27 -54.53
C LEU A 65 -10.36 14.27 -53.49
N PRO A 66 -11.70 14.44 -53.35
CA PRO A 66 -12.32 15.45 -52.50
C PRO A 66 -12.49 15.01 -51.05
N ALA A 67 -12.18 13.75 -50.70
CA ALA A 67 -12.12 13.21 -49.35
C ALA A 67 -11.34 11.89 -49.35
N THR A 68 -10.97 11.41 -48.15
CA THR A 68 -10.27 10.13 -47.93
C THR A 68 -11.19 8.94 -48.26
N LEU A 69 -10.63 7.88 -48.86
CA LEU A 69 -11.33 6.61 -49.10
C LEU A 69 -10.94 5.58 -48.02
N ASP A 70 -11.90 4.76 -47.58
CA ASP A 70 -11.70 3.77 -46.51
C ASP A 70 -10.69 2.68 -46.89
N TYR A 71 -9.85 2.29 -45.92
CA TYR A 71 -8.86 1.22 -46.06
C TYR A 71 -9.49 -0.17 -46.24
N GLY A 72 -8.83 -1.07 -46.99
CA GLY A 72 -9.29 -2.45 -47.24
C GLY A 72 -10.54 -2.57 -48.14
N ALA A 73 -11.04 -1.46 -48.70
CA ALA A 73 -12.19 -1.44 -49.59
C ALA A 73 -11.78 -1.42 -51.08
N ARG A 74 -12.61 -2.06 -51.91
CA ARG A 74 -12.49 -2.04 -53.38
C ARG A 74 -13.41 -0.98 -53.96
N PHE A 75 -12.92 -0.26 -54.97
CA PHE A 75 -13.68 0.80 -55.64
C PHE A 75 -13.72 0.61 -57.15
N ASP A 76 -14.87 0.89 -57.75
CA ASP A 76 -15.03 0.96 -59.19
C ASP A 76 -14.82 2.40 -59.65
N LEU A 77 -13.88 2.59 -60.58
CA LEU A 77 -13.63 3.85 -61.26
C LEU A 77 -14.18 3.77 -62.68
N VAL A 78 -15.20 4.59 -62.96
CA VAL A 78 -15.98 4.55 -64.20
C VAL A 78 -15.81 5.86 -64.97
N LEU A 79 -15.27 5.76 -66.18
CA LEU A 79 -15.27 6.86 -67.14
C LEU A 79 -16.49 6.71 -68.05
N ASP A 80 -17.41 7.68 -68.00
CA ASP A 80 -18.57 7.72 -68.88
C ASP A 80 -18.15 7.92 -70.35
N ARG A 81 -19.04 7.50 -71.26
CA ARG A 81 -18.92 7.82 -72.69
C ARG A 81 -18.86 9.34 -72.82
N ASP A 82 -17.84 9.85 -73.52
CA ASP A 82 -17.61 11.29 -73.77
C ASP A 82 -16.87 12.07 -72.68
N VAL A 83 -16.16 11.45 -71.73
CA VAL A 83 -15.31 12.20 -70.78
C VAL A 83 -14.13 12.94 -71.46
N VAL A 84 -13.60 12.38 -72.55
CA VAL A 84 -12.55 12.96 -73.40
C VAL A 84 -12.98 12.93 -74.87
N LYS A 85 -12.44 13.83 -75.69
CA LYS A 85 -12.58 13.86 -77.16
C LYS A 85 -11.20 13.70 -77.80
N GLU A 86 -11.11 12.89 -78.85
CA GLU A 86 -9.88 12.69 -79.62
C GLU A 86 -9.85 13.63 -80.84
N ASP A 87 -8.66 14.03 -81.31
CA ASP A 87 -8.43 15.01 -82.39
C ASP A 87 -9.06 14.67 -83.76
N THR A 88 -9.66 13.48 -83.91
CA THR A 88 -10.39 13.09 -85.12
C THR A 88 -11.90 13.33 -85.04
N GLY A 89 -12.42 13.92 -83.96
CA GLY A 89 -13.82 14.33 -83.85
C GLY A 89 -14.83 13.19 -83.66
N LEU A 90 -14.36 12.00 -83.27
CA LEU A 90 -15.23 10.91 -82.83
C LEU A 90 -15.32 10.91 -81.29
N PRO A 91 -16.51 10.68 -80.71
CA PRO A 91 -16.64 10.49 -79.26
C PRO A 91 -15.74 9.33 -78.85
N ALA A 92 -14.90 9.52 -77.82
CA ALA A 92 -14.09 8.44 -77.26
C ALA A 92 -15.03 7.32 -76.80
N GLY A 93 -15.16 6.30 -77.63
CA GLY A 93 -16.23 5.32 -77.58
C GLY A 93 -15.88 4.19 -76.62
N GLY A 94 -16.36 4.29 -75.39
CA GLY A 94 -16.40 3.17 -74.43
C GLY A 94 -16.70 3.64 -73.02
N ARG A 95 -17.55 2.90 -72.28
CA ARG A 95 -17.57 3.00 -70.81
C ARG A 95 -16.36 2.22 -70.33
N TYR A 96 -15.37 2.90 -69.76
CA TYR A 96 -14.21 2.24 -69.18
C TYR A 96 -14.48 2.05 -67.70
N VAL A 97 -14.36 0.80 -67.25
CA VAL A 97 -14.45 0.43 -65.83
C VAL A 97 -13.09 -0.13 -65.46
N SER A 98 -12.43 0.52 -64.52
CA SER A 98 -11.27 -0.04 -63.84
C SER A 98 -11.60 -0.20 -62.38
N PHE A 99 -11.00 -1.18 -61.74
CA PHE A 99 -11.03 -1.32 -60.30
C PHE A 99 -9.67 -0.93 -59.73
N PHE A 100 -9.67 -0.44 -58.50
CA PHE A 100 -8.48 -0.37 -57.68
C PHE A 100 -8.84 -0.81 -56.27
N GLU A 101 -7.90 -1.45 -55.61
CA GLU A 101 -7.97 -1.88 -54.21
C GLU A 101 -7.00 -1.02 -53.41
N VAL A 102 -7.42 -0.56 -52.24
CA VAL A 102 -6.49 0.03 -51.27
C VAL A 102 -5.80 -1.16 -50.60
N GLU A 103 -4.70 -1.63 -51.20
CA GLU A 103 -3.92 -2.77 -50.70
C GLU A 103 -3.24 -2.43 -49.36
N GLU A 104 -3.35 -3.36 -48.42
CA GLU A 104 -2.53 -3.45 -47.23
C GLU A 104 -1.09 -3.73 -47.67
N ARG A 105 -0.13 -2.85 -47.36
CA ARG A 105 1.28 -3.24 -47.44
C ARG A 105 1.62 -3.88 -46.10
N PRO A 106 2.26 -5.07 -46.05
CA PRO A 106 3.04 -5.40 -44.88
C PRO A 106 4.03 -4.26 -44.69
N ALA A 107 4.16 -3.81 -43.45
CA ALA A 107 5.16 -2.82 -43.08
C ALA A 107 6.54 -3.25 -43.64
N PRO A 108 7.45 -2.31 -43.95
CA PRO A 108 8.82 -2.66 -44.33
C PRO A 108 9.36 -3.71 -43.35
N ALA A 109 10.12 -4.70 -43.80
CA ALA A 109 10.73 -5.70 -42.89
C ALA A 109 11.76 -5.10 -41.90
N GLN A 110 11.94 -3.78 -41.96
CA GLN A 110 12.71 -2.92 -41.08
C GLN A 110 12.29 -1.47 -41.32
N ILE A 111 11.83 -0.82 -40.26
CA ILE A 111 11.43 0.57 -40.13
C ILE A 111 12.52 1.29 -39.34
N GLN A 112 12.91 2.49 -39.81
CA GLN A 112 13.71 3.41 -39.01
C GLN A 112 12.98 4.75 -38.92
N TRP A 113 12.33 5.02 -37.80
CA TRP A 113 11.55 6.25 -37.57
C TRP A 113 12.14 7.06 -36.41
N THR A 114 12.08 8.38 -36.56
CA THR A 114 12.46 9.33 -35.52
C THR A 114 11.30 10.31 -35.37
N GLY A 115 10.77 10.44 -34.14
CA GLY A 115 9.76 11.43 -33.81
C GLY A 115 10.31 12.85 -33.85
N ALA A 116 9.40 13.80 -33.73
CA ALA A 116 9.71 15.22 -33.73
C ALA A 116 9.92 15.70 -32.29
N ALA A 117 9.59 16.95 -32.01
CA ALA A 117 9.53 17.45 -30.65
C ALA A 117 8.07 17.44 -30.17
N GLY A 118 7.88 17.17 -28.88
CA GLY A 118 6.58 16.90 -28.27
C GLY A 118 6.21 15.41 -28.35
N PRO A 119 5.12 15.02 -27.67
CA PRO A 119 4.75 13.61 -27.53
C PRO A 119 4.30 13.01 -28.86
N ASP A 120 4.92 11.90 -29.23
CA ASP A 120 4.71 11.13 -30.44
C ASP A 120 4.20 9.71 -30.13
N THR A 121 3.61 9.07 -31.15
CA THR A 121 3.24 7.65 -31.08
C THR A 121 3.77 6.97 -32.34
N ILE A 122 4.73 6.06 -32.15
CA ILE A 122 5.50 5.44 -33.20
C ILE A 122 5.23 3.93 -33.17
N HIS A 123 4.78 3.39 -34.30
CA HIS A 123 4.55 1.96 -34.48
C HIS A 123 5.52 1.39 -35.50
N GLY A 124 6.21 0.32 -35.11
CA GLY A 124 7.03 -0.54 -35.94
C GLY A 124 6.21 -1.46 -36.84
N SER A 125 6.79 -2.60 -37.15
CA SER A 125 6.44 -3.55 -38.17
C SER A 125 6.54 -4.97 -37.61
N THR A 126 6.43 -5.98 -38.46
CA THR A 126 6.68 -7.37 -38.05
C THR A 126 8.11 -7.82 -38.40
N GLY A 127 9.05 -6.89 -38.54
CA GLY A 127 10.46 -7.15 -38.75
C GLY A 127 11.32 -6.23 -37.90
N VAL A 128 12.63 -6.41 -37.94
CA VAL A 128 13.63 -5.72 -37.10
C VAL A 128 13.61 -4.20 -37.33
N ASP A 129 13.19 -3.43 -36.35
CA ASP A 129 12.98 -1.99 -36.42
C ASP A 129 13.96 -1.18 -35.55
N LEU A 130 14.11 0.10 -35.87
CA LEU A 130 14.78 1.11 -35.05
C LEU A 130 13.85 2.30 -34.87
N LEU A 131 13.29 2.45 -33.68
CA LEU A 131 12.34 3.50 -33.34
C LEU A 131 13.00 4.49 -32.38
N GLN A 132 12.86 5.79 -32.64
CA GLN A 132 13.37 6.84 -31.77
C GLN A 132 12.27 7.86 -31.49
N GLY A 133 11.93 8.09 -30.23
CA GLY A 133 10.90 9.05 -29.79
C GLY A 133 11.32 10.48 -30.08
N GLY A 134 12.43 10.92 -29.49
CA GLY A 134 12.95 12.27 -29.71
C GLY A 134 12.86 13.10 -28.44
N ASP A 135 12.34 14.34 -28.55
CA ASP A 135 12.09 15.17 -27.36
C ASP A 135 10.58 15.06 -27.03
N GLY A 136 10.18 14.63 -25.84
CA GLY A 136 8.76 14.51 -25.48
C GLY A 136 8.46 13.28 -24.64
N ASP A 137 7.22 13.16 -24.19
CA ASP A 137 6.74 11.91 -23.55
C ASP A 137 6.14 11.03 -24.66
N ASP A 138 6.91 10.09 -25.19
CA ASP A 138 6.63 9.33 -26.41
C ASP A 138 6.12 7.92 -26.13
N ALA A 139 5.41 7.34 -27.10
CA ALA A 139 4.95 5.95 -27.05
C ALA A 139 5.45 5.15 -28.26
N LEU A 140 6.32 4.16 -28.03
CA LEU A 140 6.97 3.36 -29.07
C LEU A 140 6.51 1.90 -28.98
N TYR A 141 6.21 1.29 -30.14
CA TYR A 141 5.73 -0.10 -30.24
C TYR A 141 6.53 -0.83 -31.32
N GLY A 142 7.37 -1.80 -30.95
CA GLY A 142 8.18 -2.63 -31.87
C GLY A 142 7.33 -3.59 -32.70
N HIS A 143 6.47 -4.34 -32.00
CA HIS A 143 5.57 -5.38 -32.51
C HIS A 143 6.19 -6.76 -32.66
N ALA A 144 6.74 -7.12 -33.81
CA ALA A 144 7.35 -8.44 -33.94
C ALA A 144 8.68 -8.29 -34.66
N GLY A 145 9.72 -8.97 -34.19
CA GLY A 145 11.07 -8.71 -34.65
C GLY A 145 11.98 -8.46 -33.47
N ASN A 146 13.28 -8.34 -33.73
CA ASN A 146 14.25 -7.99 -32.70
C ASN A 146 14.55 -6.51 -32.88
N ASP A 147 13.83 -5.67 -32.17
CA ASP A 147 13.72 -4.24 -32.40
C ASP A 147 14.63 -3.44 -31.47
N VAL A 148 14.94 -2.20 -31.86
CA VAL A 148 15.63 -1.24 -31.00
C VAL A 148 14.74 -0.03 -30.80
N LEU A 149 14.34 0.23 -29.57
CA LEU A 149 13.49 1.36 -29.20
C LEU A 149 14.28 2.32 -28.32
N LEU A 150 14.28 3.60 -28.68
CA LEU A 150 14.96 4.68 -27.99
C LEU A 150 13.91 5.73 -27.61
N GLY A 151 13.61 5.91 -26.31
CA GLY A 151 12.68 6.93 -25.82
C GLY A 151 13.18 8.33 -26.19
N GLY A 152 14.29 8.72 -25.59
CA GLY A 152 14.96 9.98 -25.89
C GLY A 152 14.93 10.92 -24.70
N ALA A 153 14.74 12.21 -24.96
CA ALA A 153 14.68 13.19 -23.89
C ALA A 153 13.22 13.45 -23.53
N SER A 154 12.77 13.02 -22.35
CA SER A 154 11.37 13.14 -21.98
C SER A 154 11.09 14.19 -20.89
N GLY A 155 9.81 14.45 -20.67
CA GLY A 155 9.31 15.28 -19.59
C GLY A 155 9.11 14.48 -18.31
N PRO A 156 8.42 15.04 -17.30
CA PRO A 156 8.26 14.40 -15.99
C PRO A 156 7.37 13.15 -15.98
N ARG A 157 6.85 12.69 -17.13
CA ARG A 157 6.04 11.47 -17.23
C ARG A 157 6.77 10.29 -17.88
N GLY A 158 7.92 10.54 -18.51
CA GLY A 158 8.68 9.53 -19.23
C GLY A 158 8.05 9.08 -20.54
N ASP A 159 8.83 8.30 -21.27
CA ASP A 159 8.48 7.54 -22.44
C ASP A 159 7.84 6.20 -22.07
N THR A 160 7.06 5.62 -22.99
CA THR A 160 6.53 4.27 -22.86
C THR A 160 6.94 3.42 -24.07
N LEU A 161 7.73 2.38 -23.82
CA LEU A 161 8.29 1.52 -24.86
C LEU A 161 7.74 0.10 -24.71
N TYR A 162 7.27 -0.48 -25.82
CA TYR A 162 6.80 -1.87 -25.91
C TYR A 162 7.57 -2.60 -27.00
N GLY A 163 8.39 -3.59 -26.65
CA GLY A 163 9.07 -4.49 -27.59
C GLY A 163 8.07 -5.41 -28.30
N MET A 164 7.32 -6.17 -27.49
CA MET A 164 6.33 -7.19 -27.86
C MET A 164 6.95 -8.55 -28.22
N ASP A 165 6.97 -9.00 -29.49
CA ASP A 165 7.44 -10.35 -29.83
C ASP A 165 8.85 -10.32 -30.46
N GLY A 166 9.84 -10.88 -29.80
CA GLY A 166 11.22 -11.04 -30.30
C GLY A 166 12.23 -10.60 -29.25
N ASP A 167 13.52 -10.68 -29.57
CA ASP A 167 14.57 -10.29 -28.63
C ASP A 167 14.88 -8.80 -28.86
N ASP A 168 14.27 -7.94 -28.05
CA ASP A 168 14.25 -6.49 -28.22
C ASP A 168 15.30 -5.78 -27.34
N ALA A 169 15.70 -4.57 -27.77
CA ALA A 169 16.55 -3.68 -26.98
C ALA A 169 15.85 -2.33 -26.77
N LEU A 170 15.43 -2.05 -25.54
CA LEU A 170 14.68 -0.86 -25.15
C LEU A 170 15.55 0.03 -24.27
N PHE A 171 15.59 1.33 -24.60
CA PHE A 171 16.34 2.34 -23.87
C PHE A 171 15.44 3.53 -23.57
N GLY A 172 15.12 3.78 -22.29
CA GLY A 172 14.33 4.93 -21.84
C GLY A 172 15.06 6.25 -22.08
N GLN A 173 16.30 6.33 -21.57
CA GLN A 173 17.19 7.50 -21.56
C GLN A 173 16.81 8.52 -20.49
N ASP A 174 16.50 9.78 -20.83
CA ASP A 174 16.21 10.78 -19.80
C ASP A 174 14.71 10.74 -19.49
N GLY A 175 14.31 10.46 -18.25
CA GLY A 175 12.89 10.43 -17.89
C GLY A 175 12.51 9.44 -16.81
N ALA A 176 11.24 9.46 -16.41
CA ALA A 176 10.67 8.40 -15.56
C ALA A 176 9.87 7.46 -16.46
N ASP A 177 10.59 6.57 -17.14
CA ASP A 177 10.15 5.80 -18.28
C ASP A 177 9.46 4.49 -17.88
N THR A 178 8.72 3.91 -18.82
CA THR A 178 8.11 2.59 -18.66
C THR A 178 8.43 1.70 -19.85
N LEU A 179 9.16 0.61 -19.60
CA LEU A 179 9.66 -0.31 -20.62
C LEU A 179 9.06 -1.71 -20.42
N TYR A 180 8.49 -2.26 -21.49
CA TYR A 180 7.98 -3.63 -21.52
C TYR A 180 8.69 -4.40 -22.63
N GLY A 181 9.46 -5.43 -22.27
CA GLY A 181 10.16 -6.31 -23.21
C GLY A 181 9.15 -7.12 -24.04
N GLY A 182 8.55 -8.12 -23.42
CA GLY A 182 7.45 -8.87 -24.01
C GLY A 182 7.74 -10.36 -24.04
N ASN A 183 7.70 -10.99 -25.22
CA ASN A 183 8.10 -12.37 -25.43
C ASN A 183 9.45 -12.38 -26.14
N GLY A 184 10.44 -13.07 -25.61
CA GLY A 184 11.79 -13.11 -26.18
C GLY A 184 12.81 -12.75 -25.11
N ASP A 185 14.10 -12.92 -25.41
CA ASP A 185 15.15 -12.63 -24.45
C ASP A 185 15.55 -11.14 -24.60
N ASP A 186 14.98 -10.27 -23.76
CA ASP A 186 15.02 -8.82 -23.96
C ASP A 186 16.15 -8.12 -23.19
N TYR A 187 16.60 -6.96 -23.70
CA TYR A 187 17.49 -6.03 -23.00
C TYR A 187 16.76 -4.70 -22.75
N LEU A 188 16.60 -4.31 -21.48
CA LEU A 188 15.95 -3.07 -21.07
C LEU A 188 16.91 -2.21 -20.25
N ASP A 189 16.98 -0.91 -20.56
CA ASP A 189 17.82 0.10 -19.88
C ASP A 189 16.95 1.34 -19.62
N GLY A 190 16.66 1.64 -18.36
CA GLY A 190 15.83 2.77 -17.93
C GLY A 190 16.51 4.10 -18.23
N GLY A 191 17.69 4.30 -17.64
CA GLY A 191 18.53 5.46 -17.91
C GLY A 191 18.54 6.42 -16.71
N ASP A 192 18.20 7.69 -16.92
CA ASP A 192 18.15 8.71 -15.87
C ASP A 192 16.69 8.96 -15.44
N GLY A 193 16.30 8.53 -14.24
CA GLY A 193 15.04 8.87 -13.61
C GLY A 193 14.47 7.72 -12.78
N ASN A 194 13.17 7.71 -12.54
CA ASN A 194 12.56 6.65 -11.74
C ASN A 194 11.73 5.78 -12.67
N ASP A 195 12.29 4.67 -13.10
CA ASP A 195 11.83 3.86 -14.22
C ASP A 195 11.07 2.61 -13.77
N ALA A 196 10.20 2.13 -14.64
CA ALA A 196 9.48 0.88 -14.48
C ALA A 196 9.78 -0.07 -15.64
N LEU A 197 10.54 -1.12 -15.36
CA LEU A 197 10.98 -2.11 -16.36
C LEU A 197 10.31 -3.45 -16.09
N ASP A 198 9.70 -4.03 -17.13
CA ASP A 198 9.08 -5.36 -17.09
C ASP A 198 9.55 -6.20 -18.29
N GLY A 199 10.47 -7.14 -18.03
CA GLY A 199 10.99 -8.06 -19.04
C GLY A 199 9.92 -9.00 -19.61
N ASN A 200 8.88 -9.27 -18.83
CA ASN A 200 7.86 -10.27 -19.15
C ASN A 200 8.45 -11.68 -19.34
N ALA A 201 8.43 -12.24 -20.56
CA ALA A 201 8.64 -13.66 -20.81
C ALA A 201 9.85 -13.92 -21.70
N GLY A 202 10.95 -14.33 -21.08
CA GLY A 202 12.18 -14.76 -21.72
C GLY A 202 13.28 -14.82 -20.66
N ASP A 203 14.51 -15.10 -21.05
CA ASP A 203 15.66 -14.85 -20.18
C ASP A 203 16.13 -13.39 -20.41
N ASP A 204 15.68 -12.47 -19.56
CA ASP A 204 15.80 -11.02 -19.78
C ASP A 204 16.98 -10.37 -19.03
N GLU A 205 17.49 -9.24 -19.53
CA GLU A 205 18.49 -8.39 -18.86
C GLU A 205 17.94 -6.96 -18.69
N LEU A 206 17.74 -6.54 -17.43
CA LEU A 206 17.17 -5.24 -17.05
C LEU A 206 18.19 -4.41 -16.27
N HIS A 207 18.36 -3.15 -16.65
CA HIS A 207 19.18 -2.14 -15.95
C HIS A 207 18.30 -0.93 -15.61
N GLY A 208 18.16 -0.59 -14.33
CA GLY A 208 17.39 0.57 -13.86
C GLY A 208 18.06 1.87 -14.27
N GLY A 209 19.33 2.02 -13.87
CA GLY A 209 20.14 3.19 -14.18
C GLY A 209 20.25 4.11 -12.98
N ASN A 210 20.05 5.42 -13.17
CA ASN A 210 20.10 6.40 -12.10
C ASN A 210 18.70 6.75 -11.62
N GLY A 211 18.39 6.51 -10.35
CA GLY A 211 17.16 6.94 -9.69
C GLY A 211 16.50 5.77 -8.97
N ASN A 212 15.23 5.90 -8.64
CA ASN A 212 14.56 4.88 -7.84
C ASN A 212 13.65 4.03 -8.73
N ASP A 213 14.13 2.85 -9.09
CA ASP A 213 13.56 2.06 -10.16
C ASP A 213 12.72 0.88 -9.65
N THR A 214 11.91 0.33 -10.55
CA THR A 214 11.15 -0.90 -10.31
C THR A 214 11.37 -1.86 -11.47
N LEU A 215 12.05 -2.97 -11.20
CA LEU A 215 12.38 -3.99 -12.19
C LEU A 215 11.61 -5.27 -11.86
N THR A 216 10.93 -5.82 -12.86
CA THR A 216 10.16 -7.07 -12.73
C THR A 216 10.38 -7.97 -13.92
N THR A 217 10.39 -9.28 -13.69
CA THR A 217 10.29 -10.30 -14.75
C THR A 217 9.14 -11.26 -14.43
N ALA A 218 8.51 -11.86 -15.44
CA ALA A 218 7.34 -12.72 -15.26
C ALA A 218 7.47 -14.10 -15.95
N GLY A 219 8.71 -14.47 -16.30
CA GLY A 219 9.07 -15.63 -17.09
C GLY A 219 10.53 -15.98 -16.86
N GLY A 220 11.16 -16.64 -17.83
CA GLY A 220 12.58 -16.91 -17.75
C GLY A 220 13.02 -17.90 -16.67
N ILE A 221 14.26 -18.30 -16.78
CA ILE A 221 15.00 -19.04 -15.76
C ILE A 221 16.40 -18.49 -15.51
N HIS A 222 16.86 -17.52 -16.32
CA HIS A 222 18.17 -16.89 -16.20
C HIS A 222 18.13 -15.35 -16.28
N ASP A 223 17.07 -14.73 -15.79
CA ASP A 223 16.97 -13.27 -15.78
C ASP A 223 18.11 -12.61 -15.01
N ILE A 224 18.51 -11.42 -15.45
CA ILE A 224 19.51 -10.58 -14.80
C ILE A 224 18.91 -9.20 -14.57
N LEU A 225 18.82 -8.77 -13.32
CA LEU A 225 18.30 -7.45 -12.94
C LEU A 225 19.40 -6.66 -12.23
N HIS A 226 19.60 -5.42 -12.66
CA HIS A 226 20.51 -4.44 -12.09
C HIS A 226 19.69 -3.19 -11.69
N GLY A 227 19.59 -2.88 -10.40
CA GLY A 227 19.00 -1.61 -9.94
C GLY A 227 19.88 -0.42 -10.32
N ASP A 228 21.19 -0.59 -10.15
CA ASP A 228 22.23 0.41 -10.38
C ASP A 228 22.28 1.50 -9.29
N ASP A 229 21.95 2.77 -9.55
CA ASP A 229 22.12 3.85 -8.58
C ASP A 229 20.76 4.32 -8.01
N GLY A 230 20.40 3.99 -6.77
CA GLY A 230 19.28 4.62 -6.06
C GLY A 230 18.58 3.74 -5.03
N TYR A 231 17.26 3.89 -4.88
CA TYR A 231 16.46 2.98 -4.05
C TYR A 231 15.61 2.15 -5.02
N ASP A 232 15.99 0.90 -5.24
CA ASP A 232 15.41 0.09 -6.29
C ASP A 232 14.54 -1.02 -5.74
N ASN A 233 13.52 -1.40 -6.51
CA ASN A 233 12.66 -2.54 -6.19
C ASN A 233 12.80 -3.60 -7.28
N LEU A 234 13.46 -4.71 -6.95
CA LEU A 234 13.71 -5.80 -7.91
C LEU A 234 12.85 -7.00 -7.56
N TYR A 235 12.06 -7.47 -8.52
CA TYR A 235 11.15 -8.61 -8.37
C TYR A 235 11.43 -9.70 -9.40
N LEU A 236 11.94 -10.84 -8.93
CA LEU A 236 12.13 -12.03 -9.76
C LEU A 236 10.97 -13.01 -9.56
N TYR A 237 10.20 -13.29 -10.62
CA TYR A 237 9.12 -14.28 -10.63
C TYR A 237 9.49 -15.51 -11.47
N GLY A 238 10.22 -16.45 -10.88
CA GLY A 238 10.81 -17.54 -11.64
C GLY A 238 11.93 -18.16 -10.84
N GLY A 239 12.11 -19.48 -10.89
CA GLY A 239 12.98 -20.21 -9.95
C GLY A 239 14.48 -19.89 -10.02
N GLY A 240 14.95 -19.13 -11.02
CA GLY A 240 16.36 -18.82 -11.24
C GLY A 240 16.57 -17.44 -11.87
N GLY A 241 17.70 -16.81 -11.55
CA GLY A 241 18.05 -15.46 -11.98
C GLY A 241 19.13 -14.83 -11.10
N THR A 242 19.66 -13.68 -11.51
CA THR A 242 20.65 -12.91 -10.76
C THR A 242 20.16 -11.47 -10.56
N LEU A 243 20.17 -11.01 -9.32
CA LEU A 243 19.72 -9.67 -8.96
C LEU A 243 20.88 -8.92 -8.29
N TYR A 244 21.12 -7.70 -8.74
CA TYR A 244 22.07 -6.76 -8.18
C TYR A 244 21.31 -5.49 -7.83
N GLY A 245 21.24 -5.11 -6.55
CA GLY A 245 20.65 -3.83 -6.13
C GLY A 245 21.49 -2.69 -6.68
N GLY A 246 22.75 -2.59 -6.24
CA GLY A 246 23.71 -1.63 -6.77
C GLY A 246 24.16 -0.66 -5.68
N SER A 247 23.94 0.63 -5.85
CA SER A 247 24.19 1.65 -4.83
C SER A 247 22.89 2.20 -4.28
N GLY A 248 22.87 2.50 -2.98
CA GLY A 248 21.67 2.87 -2.26
C GLY A 248 21.00 1.65 -1.63
N SER A 249 19.81 1.83 -1.06
CA SER A 249 19.22 0.84 -0.13
C SER A 249 18.07 0.14 -0.82
N ASP A 250 18.25 -1.09 -1.24
CA ASP A 250 17.36 -1.71 -2.22
C ASP A 250 16.40 -2.71 -1.61
N PHE A 251 15.30 -2.96 -2.33
CA PHE A 251 14.30 -3.96 -1.98
C PHE A 251 14.29 -5.08 -3.01
N ILE A 252 14.88 -6.22 -2.64
CA ILE A 252 15.04 -7.37 -3.53
C ILE A 252 14.08 -8.48 -3.11
N THR A 253 13.17 -8.87 -4.01
CA THR A 253 12.24 -9.96 -3.78
C THR A 253 12.43 -11.09 -4.79
N ILE A 254 12.69 -12.29 -4.28
CA ILE A 254 12.71 -13.52 -5.06
C ILE A 254 11.46 -14.33 -4.74
N LEU A 255 10.60 -14.51 -5.75
CA LEU A 255 9.36 -15.29 -5.66
C LEU A 255 9.55 -16.64 -6.34
N GLY A 256 9.75 -17.68 -5.52
CA GLY A 256 9.87 -19.04 -6.00
C GLY A 256 8.58 -19.57 -6.64
N SER A 257 8.65 -20.04 -7.89
CA SER A 257 7.50 -20.56 -8.64
C SER A 257 7.34 -22.08 -8.51
N HIS A 258 6.09 -22.53 -8.41
CA HIS A 258 5.71 -23.94 -8.14
C HIS A 258 5.91 -24.92 -9.31
N SER A 259 6.52 -24.51 -10.44
CA SER A 259 6.22 -25.14 -11.74
C SER A 259 7.42 -25.55 -12.61
N LEU A 260 8.67 -25.37 -12.20
CA LEU A 260 9.79 -25.68 -13.09
C LEU A 260 10.44 -27.04 -12.74
N ALA A 261 10.75 -27.79 -13.80
CA ALA A 261 11.31 -29.13 -13.69
C ALA A 261 12.82 -29.13 -13.38
N GLU A 262 13.46 -27.96 -13.41
CA GLU A 262 14.90 -27.80 -13.31
C GLU A 262 15.27 -26.98 -12.06
N SER A 263 16.27 -27.46 -11.33
CA SER A 263 16.75 -26.85 -10.08
C SER A 263 17.78 -25.77 -10.40
N ILE A 264 17.30 -24.56 -10.64
CA ILE A 264 18.17 -23.43 -11.01
C ILE A 264 18.37 -22.56 -9.77
N PRO A 265 19.63 -22.24 -9.39
CA PRO A 265 19.87 -21.37 -8.25
C PRO A 265 19.58 -19.92 -8.62
N ALA A 266 19.03 -19.16 -7.67
CA ALA A 266 18.99 -17.70 -7.75
C ALA A 266 20.12 -17.08 -6.93
N LEU A 267 20.63 -15.94 -7.40
CA LEU A 267 21.61 -15.10 -6.70
C LEU A 267 21.01 -13.72 -6.49
N ALA A 268 21.09 -13.19 -5.28
CA ALA A 268 20.85 -11.78 -4.99
C ALA A 268 22.10 -11.17 -4.34
N ASP A 269 22.45 -9.96 -4.74
CA ASP A 269 23.50 -9.12 -4.17
C ASP A 269 22.90 -7.72 -3.95
N GLY A 270 22.80 -7.28 -2.71
CA GLY A 270 22.25 -5.97 -2.35
C GLY A 270 23.13 -4.84 -2.89
N GLY A 271 24.39 -4.80 -2.47
CA GLY A 271 25.37 -3.86 -2.98
C GLY A 271 25.82 -2.88 -1.91
N ASP A 272 25.86 -1.58 -2.19
CA ASP A 272 26.22 -0.53 -1.24
C ASP A 272 24.96 0.12 -0.64
N GLY A 273 24.58 -0.20 0.59
CA GLY A 273 23.47 0.44 1.30
C GLY A 273 22.88 -0.47 2.37
N ASP A 274 21.75 -0.07 2.94
CA ASP A 274 21.04 -0.89 3.91
C ASP A 274 19.92 -1.65 3.19
N ASP A 275 20.22 -2.84 2.67
CA ASP A 275 19.32 -3.55 1.75
C ASP A 275 18.28 -4.41 2.46
N TYR A 276 17.13 -4.64 1.83
CA TYR A 276 16.11 -5.57 2.27
C TYR A 276 15.92 -6.68 1.24
N ILE A 277 16.38 -7.89 1.59
CA ILE A 277 16.35 -9.04 0.70
C ILE A 277 15.38 -10.10 1.22
N GLN A 278 14.36 -10.35 0.42
CA GLN A 278 13.27 -11.24 0.75
C GLN A 278 13.19 -12.43 -0.21
N VAL A 279 13.15 -13.64 0.34
CA VAL A 279 12.96 -14.87 -0.44
C VAL A 279 11.67 -15.54 -0.01
N GLN A 280 10.71 -15.60 -0.93
CA GLN A 280 9.38 -16.17 -0.72
C GLN A 280 9.16 -17.41 -1.61
N GLY A 281 8.29 -18.33 -1.19
CA GLY A 281 7.89 -19.48 -2.02
C GLY A 281 8.95 -20.58 -2.12
N ARG A 282 8.89 -21.39 -3.19
CA ARG A 282 9.90 -22.42 -3.52
C ARG A 282 10.68 -22.00 -4.77
N PRO A 283 11.86 -21.39 -4.65
CA PRO A 283 12.87 -21.55 -5.68
C PRO A 283 13.11 -23.05 -5.77
N ASP A 284 13.25 -23.58 -6.97
CA ASP A 284 13.47 -25.00 -7.18
C ASP A 284 14.72 -25.47 -6.38
N ALA A 285 14.96 -26.78 -6.31
CA ALA A 285 15.99 -27.37 -5.42
C ALA A 285 17.45 -26.91 -5.65
N GLY A 286 17.70 -25.88 -6.47
CA GLY A 286 18.96 -25.16 -6.65
C GLY A 286 19.33 -24.25 -5.48
N GLY A 287 18.37 -23.84 -4.63
CA GLY A 287 18.60 -22.96 -3.49
C GLY A 287 18.83 -21.49 -3.89
N VAL A 288 18.87 -20.59 -2.91
CA VAL A 288 19.11 -19.15 -3.15
C VAL A 288 20.36 -18.73 -2.41
N THR A 289 21.31 -18.13 -3.13
CA THR A 289 22.48 -17.50 -2.52
C THR A 289 22.24 -16.00 -2.42
N VAL A 290 22.52 -15.42 -1.27
CA VAL A 290 22.30 -14.00 -1.01
C VAL A 290 23.58 -13.37 -0.47
N ARG A 291 23.81 -12.15 -0.91
CA ARG A 291 24.75 -11.18 -0.36
C ARG A 291 24.02 -9.89 -0.07
N GLY A 292 24.30 -9.31 1.09
CA GLY A 292 23.85 -7.96 1.41
C GLY A 292 24.81 -6.93 0.85
N GLY A 293 26.12 -7.18 0.96
CA GLY A 293 27.15 -6.25 0.52
C GLY A 293 27.62 -5.33 1.64
N ALA A 294 27.67 -4.03 1.39
CA ALA A 294 28.17 -3.01 2.29
C ALA A 294 27.05 -2.19 2.90
N GLY A 295 26.87 -2.28 4.20
CA GLY A 295 25.89 -1.50 4.95
C GLY A 295 25.29 -2.38 6.02
N ARG A 296 24.07 -2.07 6.44
CA ARG A 296 23.30 -2.91 7.37
C ARG A 296 22.12 -3.52 6.63
N ASP A 297 22.27 -4.79 6.30
CA ASP A 297 21.28 -5.48 5.46
C ASP A 297 20.25 -6.22 6.30
N THR A 298 19.10 -6.49 5.71
CA THR A 298 17.97 -7.19 6.30
C THR A 298 17.56 -8.37 5.43
N TYR A 299 17.57 -9.57 5.99
CA TYR A 299 17.21 -10.80 5.28
C TYR A 299 15.89 -11.38 5.82
N ALA A 300 14.95 -11.67 4.93
CA ALA A 300 13.63 -12.17 5.30
C ALA A 300 13.21 -13.40 4.48
N THR A 301 12.62 -14.40 5.14
CA THR A 301 11.98 -15.55 4.46
C THR A 301 10.60 -15.81 5.05
N PRO A 302 9.57 -15.05 4.68
CA PRO A 302 8.24 -15.31 5.17
C PRO A 302 7.76 -16.69 4.71
N LEU A 303 7.04 -17.38 5.59
CA LEU A 303 6.55 -18.73 5.34
C LEU A 303 5.05 -18.74 5.05
N PHE A 304 4.65 -19.48 4.02
CA PHE A 304 3.24 -19.77 3.75
C PHE A 304 2.82 -21.04 4.52
N PHE A 305 2.16 -20.86 5.67
CA PHE A 305 1.82 -21.96 6.61
C PHE A 305 0.79 -22.96 6.08
N GLU A 306 0.03 -22.62 5.03
CA GLU A 306 -0.95 -23.53 4.41
C GLU A 306 -0.30 -24.59 3.48
N SER A 307 1.03 -24.53 3.29
CA SER A 307 1.76 -25.34 2.33
C SER A 307 2.40 -26.58 2.99
N GLU A 308 2.11 -27.80 2.50
CA GLU A 308 2.75 -29.08 2.92
C GLU A 308 4.27 -29.16 2.63
N TYR A 309 4.85 -28.06 2.14
CA TYR A 309 6.10 -28.05 1.44
C TYR A 309 7.19 -27.32 2.26
N LEU A 310 8.37 -27.94 2.37
CA LEU A 310 9.53 -27.43 3.11
C LEU A 310 10.11 -26.14 2.48
N PRO A 311 10.67 -25.23 3.30
CA PRO A 311 11.20 -23.94 2.83
C PRO A 311 12.49 -24.07 2.00
N THR A 312 12.72 -23.04 1.20
CA THR A 312 13.95 -22.72 0.47
C THR A 312 15.16 -22.77 1.37
N GLN A 313 16.25 -23.38 0.92
CA GLN A 313 17.55 -23.19 1.57
C GLN A 313 18.13 -21.86 1.07
N VAL A 314 18.05 -20.82 1.91
CA VAL A 314 18.73 -19.54 1.67
C VAL A 314 20.13 -19.58 2.28
N ILE A 315 21.14 -19.23 1.49
CA ILE A 315 22.55 -19.22 1.91
C ILE A 315 23.03 -17.77 1.86
N ILE A 316 23.29 -17.18 3.02
CA ILE A 316 23.83 -15.82 3.14
C ILE A 316 25.35 -15.94 3.29
N THR A 317 26.11 -15.26 2.42
CA THR A 317 27.56 -15.50 2.27
C THR A 317 28.48 -14.48 2.94
N ASP A 318 27.94 -13.35 3.37
CA ASP A 318 28.68 -12.17 3.88
C ASP A 318 28.07 -11.56 5.15
N PHE A 319 27.11 -12.25 5.79
CA PHE A 319 26.39 -11.75 6.96
C PHE A 319 27.29 -11.17 8.07
N THR A 320 27.10 -9.89 8.39
CA THR A 320 27.82 -9.16 9.42
C THR A 320 27.18 -9.34 10.80
N ALA A 321 27.59 -10.40 11.52
CA ALA A 321 27.13 -10.65 12.89
C ALA A 321 27.75 -9.68 13.92
N GLY A 322 27.00 -9.34 14.97
CA GLY A 322 27.53 -8.52 16.06
C GLY A 322 26.46 -7.81 16.88
N ALA A 323 26.90 -6.98 17.82
CA ALA A 323 26.03 -6.13 18.65
C ALA A 323 25.98 -4.67 18.19
N ASP A 324 26.85 -4.29 17.24
CA ASP A 324 26.93 -2.91 16.75
C ASP A 324 25.80 -2.66 15.75
N ARG A 325 24.78 -1.94 16.21
CA ARG A 325 23.54 -1.69 15.45
C ARG A 325 23.77 -0.82 14.21
N ALA A 326 24.90 -0.12 14.12
CA ALA A 326 25.21 0.70 12.96
C ALA A 326 25.76 -0.11 11.79
N THR A 327 26.19 -1.36 12.01
CA THR A 327 26.89 -2.15 11.00
C THR A 327 26.51 -3.63 10.99
N ALA A 328 25.72 -4.10 11.95
CA ALA A 328 25.37 -5.52 12.05
C ALA A 328 24.06 -5.79 11.32
N ASP A 329 24.13 -6.72 10.37
CA ASP A 329 23.00 -7.19 9.57
C ASP A 329 21.92 -7.81 10.43
N THR A 330 20.71 -7.87 9.89
CA THR A 330 19.52 -8.37 10.59
C THR A 330 18.79 -9.43 9.81
N ILE A 331 18.15 -10.35 10.54
CA ILE A 331 17.28 -11.38 10.01
C ILE A 331 15.88 -11.11 10.53
N ASP A 332 14.95 -10.82 9.62
CA ASP A 332 13.55 -10.66 9.96
C ASP A 332 12.87 -12.03 10.05
N VAL A 333 12.71 -12.50 11.28
CA VAL A 333 12.08 -13.77 11.59
C VAL A 333 10.56 -13.65 11.81
N ARG A 334 9.97 -12.45 11.78
CA ARG A 334 8.56 -12.23 12.10
C ARG A 334 7.64 -12.95 11.11
N GLY A 335 7.96 -12.84 9.82
CA GLY A 335 7.23 -13.53 8.75
C GLY A 335 7.38 -15.06 8.75
N MET A 336 8.29 -15.60 9.57
CA MET A 336 8.46 -17.05 9.72
C MET A 336 7.51 -17.65 10.77
N MET A 337 6.82 -16.83 11.58
CA MET A 337 5.94 -17.31 12.66
C MET A 337 4.49 -17.47 12.18
N PRO A 338 3.75 -18.49 12.64
CA PRO A 338 2.36 -18.65 12.27
C PRO A 338 1.52 -17.46 12.79
N PRO A 339 0.42 -17.08 12.10
CA PRO A 339 -0.37 -15.89 12.48
C PRO A 339 -0.92 -15.89 13.91
N ASP A 340 -1.05 -17.06 14.53
CA ASP A 340 -1.57 -17.29 15.88
C ASP A 340 -0.47 -17.61 16.92
N TYR A 341 0.79 -17.32 16.59
CA TYR A 341 1.93 -17.55 17.48
C TYR A 341 1.86 -16.69 18.75
N THR A 342 1.87 -17.33 19.93
CA THR A 342 1.74 -16.66 21.24
C THR A 342 2.84 -17.00 22.24
N ALA A 343 3.84 -17.83 21.87
CA ALA A 343 4.83 -18.38 22.81
C ALA A 343 5.97 -17.42 23.18
N GLY A 344 5.80 -16.11 22.99
CA GLY A 344 6.81 -15.09 23.31
C GLY A 344 8.04 -15.20 22.40
N ASN A 345 9.26 -15.11 22.94
CA ASN A 345 10.48 -15.17 22.13
C ASN A 345 10.52 -16.48 21.29
N PRO A 346 10.60 -16.41 19.95
CA PRO A 346 10.61 -17.60 19.09
C PRO A 346 11.84 -18.47 19.23
N PHE A 347 12.93 -17.98 19.83
CA PHE A 347 14.10 -18.78 20.21
C PHE A 347 14.00 -19.39 21.62
N GLY A 348 12.90 -19.11 22.34
CA GLY A 348 12.63 -19.56 23.70
C GLY A 348 12.39 -21.07 23.81
N ALA A 349 12.21 -21.56 25.04
CA ALA A 349 12.00 -22.98 25.31
C ALA A 349 10.73 -23.56 24.64
N ASP A 350 9.70 -22.73 24.51
CA ASP A 350 8.43 -23.05 23.84
C ASP A 350 8.35 -22.43 22.42
N GLY A 351 9.45 -21.82 21.96
CA GLY A 351 9.55 -21.17 20.67
C GLY A 351 9.76 -22.14 19.51
N VAL A 352 9.55 -21.65 18.29
CA VAL A 352 9.62 -22.44 17.05
C VAL A 352 10.95 -22.30 16.31
N LEU A 353 11.84 -21.40 16.71
CA LEU A 353 13.14 -21.16 16.08
C LEU A 353 14.29 -21.67 16.91
N ARG A 354 15.38 -22.07 16.24
CA ARG A 354 16.67 -22.30 16.90
C ARG A 354 17.85 -22.06 15.98
N LEU A 355 19.00 -21.77 16.60
CA LEU A 355 20.29 -21.67 15.91
C LEU A 355 21.18 -22.88 16.21
N VAL A 356 21.67 -23.52 15.14
CA VAL A 356 22.56 -24.68 15.23
C VAL A 356 23.88 -24.38 14.53
N GLN A 357 25.00 -24.49 15.26
CA GLN A 357 26.31 -24.42 14.63
C GLN A 357 26.58 -25.71 13.86
N GLN A 358 26.89 -25.62 12.57
CA GLN A 358 27.32 -26.71 11.71
C GLN A 358 28.67 -26.38 11.05
N GLY A 359 29.76 -26.91 11.62
CA GLY A 359 31.09 -26.60 11.10
C GLY A 359 31.43 -25.12 11.28
N ALA A 360 31.73 -24.43 10.18
CA ALA A 360 32.00 -22.98 10.18
C ALA A 360 30.71 -22.14 10.10
N ASP A 361 29.58 -22.75 9.75
CA ASP A 361 28.34 -22.06 9.40
C ASP A 361 27.32 -22.19 10.55
N THR A 362 26.38 -21.25 10.61
CA THR A 362 25.24 -21.32 11.53
C THR A 362 23.94 -21.51 10.76
N LEU A 363 23.13 -22.48 11.18
CA LEU A 363 21.81 -22.76 10.60
C LEU A 363 20.74 -22.07 11.45
N LEU A 364 19.83 -21.34 10.80
CA LEU A 364 18.53 -20.98 11.36
C LEU A 364 17.52 -22.07 10.98
N GLN A 365 16.88 -22.65 11.99
CA GLN A 365 15.92 -23.73 11.82
C GLN A 365 14.57 -23.39 12.43
N ILE A 366 13.50 -23.91 11.85
CA ILE A 366 12.12 -23.75 12.32
C ILE A 366 11.43 -25.10 12.58
N ASP A 367 10.61 -25.14 13.63
CA ASP A 367 9.69 -26.23 13.96
C ASP A 367 8.24 -25.79 13.72
N ARG A 368 7.65 -26.18 12.57
CA ARG A 368 6.40 -25.59 12.06
C ARG A 368 5.12 -26.07 12.76
N ASP A 369 5.15 -27.22 13.43
CA ASP A 369 4.02 -27.69 14.25
C ASP A 369 4.25 -27.47 15.75
N GLY A 370 5.30 -26.72 16.08
CA GLY A 370 5.70 -26.33 17.43
C GLY A 370 6.28 -27.48 18.25
N ALA A 371 6.87 -27.16 19.40
CA ALA A 371 7.62 -28.11 20.22
C ALA A 371 6.83 -29.36 20.70
N SER A 372 5.50 -29.35 20.56
CA SER A 372 4.59 -30.46 20.91
C SER A 372 4.14 -31.30 19.72
N GLY A 373 4.47 -30.90 18.49
CA GLY A 373 4.11 -31.58 17.25
C GLY A 373 5.03 -32.76 16.90
N PRO A 374 4.61 -33.65 15.98
CA PRO A 374 5.42 -34.78 15.52
C PRO A 374 6.54 -34.43 14.52
N ALA A 375 6.52 -33.24 13.90
CA ALA A 375 7.56 -32.81 12.99
C ALA A 375 8.84 -32.43 13.76
N GLY A 376 9.93 -32.27 13.02
CA GLY A 376 11.20 -31.81 13.58
C GLY A 376 11.63 -30.53 12.89
N TYR A 377 12.71 -29.95 13.39
CA TYR A 377 13.26 -28.72 12.85
C TYR A 377 13.76 -28.85 11.41
N ASP A 378 13.31 -27.94 10.55
CA ASP A 378 13.74 -27.76 9.17
C ASP A 378 14.72 -26.60 9.04
N ASN A 379 15.67 -26.70 8.11
CA ASN A 379 16.59 -25.60 7.79
C ASN A 379 15.87 -24.53 6.97
N VAL A 380 16.05 -23.26 7.34
CA VAL A 380 15.49 -22.11 6.59
C VAL A 380 16.62 -21.27 6.00
N MET A 381 17.59 -20.91 6.82
CA MET A 381 18.75 -20.11 6.38
C MET A 381 20.07 -20.73 6.85
N ILE A 382 21.09 -20.55 6.04
CA ILE A 382 22.50 -20.84 6.36
C ILE A 382 23.26 -19.52 6.36
N LEU A 383 23.85 -19.18 7.50
CA LEU A 383 24.79 -18.07 7.64
C LEU A 383 26.20 -18.62 7.46
N GLN A 384 26.75 -18.46 6.27
CA GLN A 384 28.04 -19.05 5.90
C GLN A 384 29.18 -18.35 6.65
N GLY A 385 30.07 -19.12 7.26
CA GLY A 385 31.22 -18.59 8.00
C GLY A 385 30.88 -17.85 9.31
N VAL A 386 29.60 -17.75 9.69
CA VAL A 386 29.17 -17.07 10.90
C VAL A 386 29.20 -18.02 12.09
N GLN A 387 29.88 -17.60 13.17
CA GLN A 387 29.84 -18.30 14.45
C GLN A 387 28.57 -17.94 15.22
N ARG A 388 27.85 -18.95 15.70
CA ARG A 388 26.60 -18.77 16.46
C ARG A 388 26.77 -17.86 17.67
N THR A 389 27.93 -17.88 18.31
CA THR A 389 28.22 -17.04 19.48
C THR A 389 28.45 -15.56 19.15
N ALA A 390 28.62 -15.21 17.86
CA ALA A 390 28.72 -13.83 17.41
C ALA A 390 27.34 -13.21 17.16
N LEU A 391 26.30 -14.03 17.00
CA LEU A 391 24.92 -13.59 16.81
C LEU A 391 24.33 -13.07 18.11
N THR A 392 23.75 -11.88 18.04
CA THR A 392 23.13 -11.20 19.20
C THR A 392 21.70 -10.80 18.88
N ALA A 393 20.98 -10.24 19.85
CA ALA A 393 19.65 -9.70 19.62
C ALA A 393 19.62 -8.61 18.52
N ALA A 394 20.72 -7.88 18.33
CA ALA A 394 20.81 -6.89 17.25
C ALA A 394 20.65 -7.52 15.87
N ASN A 395 20.97 -8.81 15.71
CA ASN A 395 20.84 -9.52 14.44
C ASN A 395 19.42 -10.08 14.19
N PHE A 396 18.48 -9.96 15.11
CA PHE A 396 17.15 -10.59 15.03
C PHE A 396 16.01 -9.66 15.46
N ASN A 397 16.07 -8.38 15.05
CA ASN A 397 15.06 -7.38 15.44
C ASN A 397 14.81 -7.37 16.96
N TYR A 398 15.90 -7.46 17.72
CA TYR A 398 15.92 -7.43 19.18
C TYR A 398 15.32 -8.66 19.89
N LEU A 399 15.14 -9.78 19.17
CA LEU A 399 14.84 -11.07 19.78
C LEU A 399 16.13 -11.77 20.22
N SER A 400 16.24 -12.15 21.50
CA SER A 400 17.44 -12.85 21.97
C SER A 400 17.56 -14.23 21.33
N PRO A 401 18.62 -14.51 20.55
CA PRO A 401 18.77 -15.79 19.86
C PRO A 401 19.09 -16.98 20.79
N ASP A 402 19.36 -16.72 22.07
CA ASP A 402 19.55 -17.74 23.12
C ASP A 402 18.25 -18.11 23.84
N GLY A 403 17.11 -17.55 23.42
CA GLY A 403 15.82 -17.74 24.05
C GLY A 403 15.64 -16.95 25.35
N GLY A 404 16.60 -16.10 25.71
CA GLY A 404 16.49 -15.16 26.82
C GLY A 404 15.53 -14.01 26.52
N ARG A 405 15.19 -13.22 27.54
CA ARG A 405 14.33 -12.02 27.41
C ARG A 405 15.09 -10.76 26.92
N ALA A 406 16.36 -10.90 26.49
CA ALA A 406 17.27 -9.77 26.23
C ALA A 406 17.16 -9.19 24.80
N GLY A 407 17.00 -7.88 24.70
CA GLY A 407 16.90 -7.13 23.43
C GLY A 407 16.00 -5.90 23.55
N ILE A 408 15.13 -5.93 24.55
CA ILE A 408 14.59 -4.76 25.23
C ILE A 408 15.53 -4.47 26.42
N THR A 409 15.86 -3.21 26.74
CA THR A 409 16.76 -2.90 27.87
C THR A 409 16.11 -3.20 29.22
N ASP A 410 16.06 -4.49 29.60
CA ASP A 410 15.64 -4.95 30.92
C ASP A 410 16.62 -4.44 31.98
N ASN A 411 16.19 -3.43 32.74
CA ASN A 411 16.91 -2.96 33.91
C ASN A 411 16.55 -3.77 35.17
N SER A 412 16.40 -5.09 35.07
CA SER A 412 16.19 -6.04 36.18
C SER A 412 14.90 -5.85 37.01
N GLU A 413 13.97 -5.00 36.57
CA GLU A 413 12.66 -4.78 37.20
C GLU A 413 11.47 -4.91 36.22
N GLY A 414 11.65 -5.49 35.02
CA GLY A 414 10.57 -5.57 34.01
C GLY A 414 10.38 -4.27 33.22
N HIS A 415 11.47 -3.49 33.08
CA HIS A 415 11.44 -2.25 32.31
C HIS A 415 11.88 -2.50 30.87
N LEU A 416 11.12 -1.97 29.93
CA LEU A 416 11.22 -2.23 28.51
C LEU A 416 11.35 -0.91 27.75
N ASP A 417 12.58 -0.49 27.48
CA ASP A 417 12.86 0.75 26.78
C ASP A 417 13.17 0.51 25.29
N GLY A 418 12.48 1.26 24.43
CA GLY A 418 12.71 1.43 22.99
C GLY A 418 13.82 2.44 22.70
N THR A 419 13.78 3.04 21.51
CA THR A 419 14.80 3.90 20.92
C THR A 419 14.17 5.16 20.33
N LEU A 420 14.92 5.93 19.54
CA LEU A 420 14.37 7.15 18.92
C LEU A 420 13.73 6.91 17.53
N ALA A 421 13.49 5.64 17.18
CA ALA A 421 12.90 5.21 15.91
C ALA A 421 11.72 4.27 16.20
N ASP A 422 10.89 4.02 15.18
CA ASP A 422 9.71 3.14 15.28
C ASP A 422 10.09 1.74 15.80
N ASP A 423 9.66 1.42 17.02
CA ASP A 423 9.96 0.19 17.74
C ASP A 423 8.73 -0.70 17.92
N ILE A 424 8.95 -2.00 18.12
CA ILE A 424 7.92 -2.93 18.60
C ILE A 424 8.38 -3.59 19.89
N LEU A 425 7.67 -3.38 20.98
CA LEU A 425 7.98 -3.91 22.31
C LEU A 425 6.95 -4.96 22.72
N TRP A 426 7.41 -6.08 23.29
CA TRP A 426 6.56 -7.11 23.86
C TRP A 426 6.90 -7.33 25.33
N GLY A 427 5.93 -7.02 26.18
CA GLY A 427 5.87 -7.44 27.57
C GLY A 427 5.55 -8.92 27.72
N SER A 428 5.46 -9.30 28.98
CA SER A 428 5.47 -10.65 29.46
C SER A 428 4.14 -10.99 30.13
N SER A 429 4.17 -11.87 31.14
CA SER A 429 3.00 -12.15 31.98
C SER A 429 3.11 -11.47 33.36
N ASP A 430 4.12 -10.62 33.53
CA ASP A 430 4.47 -9.91 34.76
C ASP A 430 4.06 -8.43 34.63
N HIS A 431 4.23 -7.64 35.69
CA HIS A 431 3.99 -6.19 35.65
C HIS A 431 5.11 -5.46 34.92
N ASP A 432 4.88 -5.06 33.66
CA ASP A 432 5.91 -4.48 32.81
C ASP A 432 5.81 -2.94 32.72
N HIS A 433 6.97 -2.29 32.60
CA HIS A 433 7.09 -0.84 32.43
C HIS A 433 7.74 -0.53 31.08
N MET A 434 6.99 -0.02 30.10
CA MET A 434 7.46 0.15 28.74
C MET A 434 7.56 1.62 28.31
N ALA A 435 8.61 1.97 27.55
CA ALA A 435 8.81 3.29 26.99
C ALA A 435 9.25 3.21 25.52
N GLY A 436 8.51 3.80 24.58
CA GLY A 436 8.86 3.85 23.15
C GLY A 436 9.90 4.92 22.82
N PHE A 437 9.73 6.11 23.39
CA PHE A 437 10.50 7.36 23.16
C PHE A 437 10.10 8.15 21.92
N ASN A 438 10.83 8.07 20.80
CA ASN A 438 10.46 8.78 19.56
C ASN A 438 10.21 7.74 18.48
N GLY A 439 9.28 8.00 17.57
CA GLY A 439 8.91 7.06 16.52
C GLY A 439 7.42 6.71 16.64
N ASN A 440 6.90 6.00 15.65
CA ASN A 440 5.57 5.42 15.72
C ASN A 440 5.68 4.00 16.28
N ASP A 441 5.60 3.88 17.60
CA ASP A 441 5.93 2.64 18.28
C ASP A 441 4.72 1.72 18.45
N VAL A 442 4.94 0.41 18.59
CA VAL A 442 3.89 -0.58 18.92
C VAL A 442 4.27 -1.34 20.18
N LEU A 443 3.53 -1.17 21.27
CA LEU A 443 3.85 -1.75 22.58
C LEU A 443 2.76 -2.74 22.99
N TYR A 444 3.13 -3.99 23.28
CA TYR A 444 2.24 -5.06 23.72
C TYR A 444 2.51 -5.42 25.18
N GLY A 445 1.57 -5.18 26.10
CA GLY A 445 1.62 -5.50 27.54
C GLY A 445 1.77 -6.98 27.82
N GLY A 446 0.79 -7.76 27.36
CA GLY A 446 0.72 -9.18 27.64
C GLY A 446 -0.27 -9.46 28.76
N ASP A 447 0.08 -10.32 29.73
CA ASP A 447 -0.69 -10.44 30.97
C ASP A 447 0.01 -9.59 32.05
N GLY A 448 -0.70 -8.86 32.91
CA GLY A 448 -0.04 -7.98 33.86
C GLY A 448 -0.86 -6.74 34.19
N ASN A 449 -0.31 -5.84 35.00
CA ASN A 449 -0.85 -4.49 35.14
C ASN A 449 0.24 -3.55 34.67
N ASP A 450 0.27 -3.32 33.37
CA ASP A 450 1.43 -2.76 32.70
C ASP A 450 1.37 -1.24 32.64
N GLU A 451 2.53 -0.63 32.42
CA GLU A 451 2.66 0.81 32.31
C GLU A 451 3.37 1.19 31.02
N PHE A 452 2.70 1.91 30.14
CA PHE A 452 3.21 2.36 28.85
C PHE A 452 3.53 3.85 28.84
N LYS A 453 4.59 4.21 28.14
CA LYS A 453 4.90 5.54 27.64
C LYS A 453 5.24 5.42 26.17
N GLY A 454 4.32 5.78 25.27
CA GLY A 454 4.60 5.77 23.83
C GLY A 454 5.72 6.78 23.52
N GLY A 455 5.40 8.07 23.63
CA GLY A 455 6.38 9.13 23.62
C GLY A 455 6.03 10.17 22.57
N TYR A 456 6.93 10.43 21.62
CA TYR A 456 6.71 11.31 20.47
C TYR A 456 6.49 10.48 19.22
N GLY A 457 5.35 10.67 18.56
CA GLY A 457 4.97 9.98 17.33
C GLY A 457 3.53 9.49 17.45
N ALA A 458 3.08 8.68 16.49
CA ALA A 458 1.76 8.06 16.52
C ALA A 458 1.90 6.60 16.98
N ASP A 459 1.75 6.39 18.28
CA ASP A 459 2.02 5.10 18.91
C ASP A 459 0.78 4.19 18.95
N THR A 460 0.98 2.88 19.04
CA THR A 460 -0.07 1.90 19.30
C THR A 460 0.24 1.11 20.56
N LEU A 461 -0.60 1.25 21.58
CA LEU A 461 -0.43 0.63 22.89
C LEU A 461 -1.50 -0.43 23.12
N HIS A 462 -1.08 -1.69 23.26
CA HIS A 462 -1.94 -2.83 23.53
C HIS A 462 -1.73 -3.31 24.97
N GLY A 463 -2.70 -3.10 25.88
CA GLY A 463 -2.54 -3.49 27.28
C GLY A 463 -2.58 -5.01 27.50
N GLY A 464 -3.57 -5.69 26.92
CA GLY A 464 -3.69 -7.13 27.06
C GLY A 464 -4.56 -7.49 28.27
N ALA A 465 -4.10 -8.41 29.13
CA ALA A 465 -4.88 -8.93 30.25
C ALA A 465 -4.40 -8.36 31.59
N GLY A 466 -5.22 -7.51 32.19
CA GLY A 466 -5.10 -7.10 33.59
C GLY A 466 -5.50 -5.65 33.77
N THR A 467 -4.64 -4.79 34.30
CA THR A 467 -4.99 -3.37 34.51
C THR A 467 -3.87 -2.46 34.07
N ASP A 468 -4.00 -1.95 32.85
CA ASP A 468 -2.89 -1.37 32.13
C ASP A 468 -3.00 0.15 32.08
N THR A 469 -1.84 0.81 32.02
CA THR A 469 -1.72 2.25 32.24
C THR A 469 -0.90 2.94 31.18
N ALA A 470 -1.50 3.79 30.35
CA ALA A 470 -0.77 4.71 29.49
C ALA A 470 -0.47 6.03 30.23
N ARG A 471 0.79 6.47 30.22
CA ARG A 471 1.23 7.73 30.83
C ARG A 471 1.67 8.75 29.78
N TYR A 472 1.21 9.98 29.97
CA TYR A 472 1.49 11.13 29.12
C TYR A 472 2.04 12.28 29.96
N ASP A 473 3.32 12.60 29.75
CA ASP A 473 4.05 13.59 30.52
C ASP A 473 4.05 14.96 29.78
N PHE A 474 3.92 16.07 30.51
CA PHE A 474 3.94 17.43 29.95
C PHE A 474 4.50 18.48 30.93
N ASP A 475 5.04 19.58 30.38
CA ASP A 475 5.71 20.61 31.18
C ASP A 475 4.76 21.67 31.75
N ASN A 476 3.85 22.20 30.92
CA ASN A 476 3.00 23.35 31.25
C ASN A 476 1.52 22.95 31.27
N ASP A 477 0.71 23.52 30.39
CA ASP A 477 -0.68 23.11 30.24
C ASP A 477 -0.76 21.75 29.55
N ASN A 478 -1.63 20.85 30.04
CA ASN A 478 -1.84 19.53 29.45
C ASN A 478 -2.21 19.68 27.96
N PRO A 479 -1.34 19.28 27.02
CA PRO A 479 -1.59 19.43 25.60
C PRO A 479 -2.44 18.28 25.04
N TYR A 480 -2.55 17.17 25.76
CA TYR A 480 -3.16 15.95 25.29
C TYR A 480 -4.69 16.00 25.33
N THR A 481 -5.32 15.35 24.37
CA THR A 481 -6.77 15.20 24.25
C THR A 481 -7.10 13.74 24.03
N VAL A 482 -7.98 13.19 24.86
CA VAL A 482 -8.49 11.83 24.66
C VAL A 482 -9.61 11.88 23.61
N LEU A 483 -9.49 11.03 22.59
CA LEU A 483 -10.47 10.86 21.52
C LEU A 483 -10.99 9.42 21.54
N PHE A 484 -12.21 9.19 21.06
CA PHE A 484 -12.80 7.87 20.95
C PHE A 484 -13.19 7.60 19.50
N GLY A 485 -12.74 6.47 18.97
CA GLY A 485 -13.08 5.97 17.64
C GLY A 485 -14.53 5.47 17.58
N VAL A 486 -15.09 5.45 16.37
CA VAL A 486 -16.45 4.94 16.11
C VAL A 486 -16.61 3.43 16.36
N ASP A 487 -15.48 2.73 16.46
CA ASP A 487 -15.32 1.30 16.72
C ASP A 487 -15.08 0.97 18.21
N GLY A 488 -15.01 1.98 19.08
CA GLY A 488 -14.69 1.83 20.50
C GLY A 488 -13.19 1.92 20.81
N SER A 489 -12.33 2.13 19.81
CA SER A 489 -10.89 2.36 20.02
C SER A 489 -10.65 3.67 20.78
N LEU A 490 -9.70 3.66 21.71
CA LEU A 490 -9.30 4.84 22.48
C LEU A 490 -8.10 5.49 21.80
N TYR A 491 -8.06 6.82 21.76
CA TYR A 491 -6.93 7.55 21.21
C TYR A 491 -6.51 8.69 22.13
N VAL A 492 -5.23 9.06 22.09
CA VAL A 492 -4.70 10.25 22.75
C VAL A 492 -3.97 11.09 21.72
N MET A 493 -4.38 12.34 21.57
CA MET A 493 -3.81 13.28 20.59
C MET A 493 -3.05 14.38 21.31
N ASP A 494 -1.81 14.63 20.92
CA ASP A 494 -1.12 15.87 21.31
C ASP A 494 -1.63 17.06 20.47
N ARG A 495 -2.30 18.04 21.10
CA ARG A 495 -2.79 19.23 20.38
C ARG A 495 -1.67 20.09 19.78
N ARG A 496 -0.42 19.92 20.21
CA ARG A 496 0.75 20.60 19.63
C ARG A 496 1.13 20.00 18.29
N ASN A 497 0.89 18.70 18.10
CA ASN A 497 1.14 17.98 16.87
C ASN A 497 0.04 16.94 16.61
N PRO A 498 -1.06 17.33 15.96
CA PRO A 498 -2.21 16.43 15.75
C PRO A 498 -1.95 15.18 14.91
N ALA A 499 -0.78 15.09 14.25
CA ALA A 499 -0.34 13.89 13.54
C ALA A 499 0.18 12.81 14.52
N ASP A 500 0.57 13.20 15.73
CA ASP A 500 1.01 12.33 16.82
C ASP A 500 -0.24 11.86 17.58
N LEU A 501 -0.97 10.94 16.95
CA LEU A 501 -2.22 10.39 17.45
C LEU A 501 -1.98 8.95 17.91
N ASP A 502 -1.94 8.77 19.22
CA ASP A 502 -1.71 7.47 19.83
C ASP A 502 -3.01 6.68 19.89
N LYS A 503 -2.94 5.40 19.54
CA LYS A 503 -4.04 4.44 19.64
C LYS A 503 -3.82 3.54 20.85
N LEU A 504 -4.85 3.40 21.68
CA LEU A 504 -4.86 2.56 22.86
C LEU A 504 -5.92 1.48 22.70
N ASP A 505 -5.50 0.23 22.92
CA ASP A 505 -6.32 -0.96 22.82
C ASP A 505 -6.11 -1.83 24.07
N GLY A 506 -7.18 -2.13 24.80
CA GLY A 506 -7.08 -2.85 26.08
C GLY A 506 -6.25 -2.14 27.15
N VAL A 507 -6.22 -0.80 27.17
CA VAL A 507 -5.58 0.00 28.22
C VAL A 507 -6.65 0.66 29.10
N GLU A 508 -6.69 0.31 30.39
CA GLU A 508 -7.76 0.71 31.30
C GLU A 508 -7.55 2.07 31.94
N ARG A 509 -6.30 2.57 32.00
CA ARG A 509 -5.95 3.80 32.70
C ARG A 509 -5.09 4.73 31.85
N ILE A 510 -5.54 5.98 31.67
CA ILE A 510 -4.68 7.05 31.14
C ILE A 510 -4.28 7.98 32.29
N VAL A 511 -3.00 8.32 32.39
CA VAL A 511 -2.48 9.26 33.39
C VAL A 511 -1.72 10.39 32.71
N PHE A 512 -2.20 11.61 32.91
CA PHE A 512 -1.50 12.84 32.50
C PHE A 512 -0.66 13.36 33.67
N THR A 513 0.65 13.53 33.50
CA THR A 513 1.54 14.03 34.57
C THR A 513 2.22 15.36 34.22
N GLN A 514 2.18 16.30 35.16
CA GLN A 514 2.86 17.59 35.04
C GLN A 514 4.16 17.58 35.87
N ASP A 515 5.29 17.82 35.21
CA ASP A 515 6.62 18.06 35.82
C ASP A 515 7.02 17.04 36.90
N HIS A 516 7.21 15.76 36.51
CA HIS A 516 7.87 14.61 37.17
C HIS A 516 7.74 14.40 38.71
N ARG A 517 6.95 15.19 39.44
CA ARG A 517 7.00 15.27 40.92
C ARG A 517 5.64 15.45 41.60
N ASN A 518 4.56 15.73 40.86
CA ASN A 518 3.22 15.79 41.44
C ASN A 518 2.19 15.27 40.43
N ALA A 519 1.75 14.02 40.63
CA ALA A 519 0.65 13.43 39.90
C ALA A 519 -0.66 14.17 40.21
N THR A 520 -1.12 15.01 39.29
CA THR A 520 -2.52 15.44 39.19
C THR A 520 -3.19 14.61 38.10
N GLY A 521 -3.24 13.29 38.28
CA GLY A 521 -3.81 12.38 37.30
C GLY A 521 -5.33 12.51 37.23
N ILE A 522 -5.86 12.78 36.04
CA ILE A 522 -7.27 12.52 35.73
C ILE A 522 -7.34 11.05 35.30
N ALA A 523 -7.92 10.19 36.14
CA ALA A 523 -8.21 8.80 35.79
C ALA A 523 -9.52 8.75 34.99
N TYR A 524 -9.44 8.37 33.71
CA TYR A 524 -10.59 7.86 32.97
C TYR A 524 -10.68 6.37 33.22
N ASP A 525 -11.83 5.93 33.69
CA ASP A 525 -12.13 4.55 34.02
C ASP A 525 -13.63 4.37 33.74
N VAL A 526 -14.02 3.41 32.90
CA VAL A 526 -15.43 3.19 32.58
C VAL A 526 -16.02 2.07 33.46
N GLU A 527 -15.22 1.22 34.11
CA GLU A 527 -15.74 0.07 34.89
C GLU A 527 -15.15 -0.12 36.29
N GLY A 528 -14.17 0.68 36.71
CA GLY A 528 -13.61 0.72 38.06
C GLY A 528 -13.93 2.01 38.82
N THR A 529 -13.05 2.41 39.73
CA THR A 529 -13.29 3.45 40.74
C THR A 529 -13.64 4.81 40.14
N GLY A 530 -13.01 5.19 39.02
CA GLY A 530 -13.33 6.46 38.33
C GLY A 530 -14.69 6.42 37.62
N GLY A 531 -15.04 5.28 37.04
CA GLY A 531 -16.32 5.06 36.37
C GLY A 531 -17.48 5.00 37.36
N ASP A 532 -17.25 4.38 38.51
CA ASP A 532 -18.17 4.36 39.64
C ASP A 532 -18.44 5.78 40.17
N VAL A 533 -17.40 6.60 40.30
CA VAL A 533 -17.53 8.00 40.72
C VAL A 533 -18.27 8.84 39.67
N PHE A 534 -17.99 8.63 38.39
CA PHE A 534 -18.66 9.34 37.31
C PHE A 534 -20.15 8.96 37.21
N ARG A 535 -20.49 7.67 37.26
CA ARG A 535 -21.88 7.20 37.34
C ARG A 535 -22.58 7.74 38.58
N LEU A 536 -21.90 7.75 39.72
CA LEU A 536 -22.45 8.33 40.95
C LEU A 536 -22.76 9.83 40.79
N TYR A 537 -21.85 10.59 40.17
CA TYR A 537 -22.04 12.00 39.87
C TYR A 537 -23.21 12.23 38.88
N LEU A 538 -23.26 11.45 37.81
CA LEU A 538 -24.30 11.56 36.79
C LEU A 538 -25.68 11.18 37.34
N ALA A 539 -25.79 10.13 38.17
CA ALA A 539 -27.02 9.77 38.85
C ALA A 539 -27.51 10.87 39.81
N ALA A 540 -26.59 11.64 40.38
CA ALA A 540 -26.85 12.69 41.37
C ALA A 540 -27.24 14.05 40.75
N VAL A 541 -26.72 14.36 39.55
CA VAL A 541 -26.87 15.69 38.94
C VAL A 541 -27.65 15.64 37.63
N GLY A 542 -27.65 14.50 36.93
CA GLY A 542 -28.43 14.25 35.72
C GLY A 542 -27.82 14.79 34.43
N SER A 543 -26.62 15.36 34.51
CA SER A 543 -25.88 15.84 33.34
C SER A 543 -24.37 15.69 33.55
N ALA A 544 -23.63 15.70 32.45
CA ALA A 544 -22.19 15.85 32.50
C ALA A 544 -21.79 17.19 33.16
N PRO A 545 -20.57 17.30 33.72
CA PRO A 545 -20.10 18.53 34.36
C PRO A 545 -20.05 19.69 33.36
N ALA A 546 -20.96 20.65 33.47
CA ALA A 546 -21.12 21.73 32.49
C ALA A 546 -20.35 23.01 32.88
N THR A 547 -20.07 23.20 34.16
CA THR A 547 -19.38 24.39 34.70
C THR A 547 -18.02 24.06 35.30
N ASP A 548 -17.20 25.09 35.55
CA ASP A 548 -15.91 24.92 36.26
C ASP A 548 -16.12 24.39 37.69
N ILE A 549 -17.25 24.72 38.32
CA ILE A 549 -17.63 24.24 39.65
C ILE A 549 -17.99 22.75 39.59
N ASP A 550 -18.76 22.33 38.60
CA ASP A 550 -19.12 20.93 38.38
C ASP A 550 -17.88 20.06 38.16
N ARG A 551 -16.92 20.55 37.37
CA ARG A 551 -15.64 19.90 37.12
C ARG A 551 -14.78 19.82 38.38
N ALA A 552 -14.80 20.85 39.22
CA ALA A 552 -14.09 20.84 40.51
C ALA A 552 -14.70 19.86 41.52
N VAL A 553 -16.03 19.72 41.55
CA VAL A 553 -16.73 18.76 42.42
C VAL A 553 -16.44 17.33 41.99
N LEU A 554 -16.58 17.01 40.70
CA LEU A 554 -16.24 15.69 40.18
C LEU A 554 -14.75 15.38 40.39
N GLY A 555 -13.86 16.34 40.12
CA GLY A 555 -12.42 16.19 40.33
C GLY A 555 -12.04 15.92 41.80
N LEU A 556 -12.75 16.52 42.75
CA LEU A 556 -12.55 16.22 44.18
C LEU A 556 -13.04 14.82 44.55
N MET A 557 -14.18 14.39 44.01
CA MET A 557 -14.70 13.03 44.24
C MET A 557 -13.77 11.96 43.69
N LEU A 558 -13.23 12.16 42.48
CA LEU A 558 -12.24 11.26 41.87
C LEU A 558 -10.99 11.18 42.73
N LYS A 559 -10.45 12.33 43.14
CA LYS A 559 -9.29 12.41 44.04
C LYS A 559 -9.50 11.68 45.37
N ASP A 560 -10.68 11.80 45.96
CA ASP A 560 -10.98 11.13 47.23
C ASP A 560 -11.14 9.60 47.01
N ALA A 561 -11.75 9.18 45.91
CA ALA A 561 -11.88 7.78 45.54
C ALA A 561 -10.51 7.12 45.29
N ASP A 562 -9.60 7.82 44.60
CA ASP A 562 -8.21 7.39 44.36
C ASP A 562 -7.42 7.24 45.67
N HIS A 563 -7.80 7.99 46.73
CA HIS A 563 -7.26 7.82 48.08
C HIS A 563 -7.96 6.73 48.90
N GLY A 564 -8.80 5.90 48.27
CA GLY A 564 -9.49 4.77 48.88
C GLY A 564 -10.76 5.15 49.67
N VAL A 565 -11.32 6.34 49.44
CA VAL A 565 -12.61 6.71 50.04
C VAL A 565 -13.73 5.88 49.39
N PRO A 566 -14.53 5.12 50.17
CA PRO A 566 -15.59 4.27 49.60
C PRO A 566 -16.66 5.08 48.86
N LEU A 567 -17.20 4.51 47.78
CA LEU A 567 -18.23 5.15 46.95
C LEU A 567 -19.45 5.64 47.75
N LEU A 568 -19.86 4.89 48.78
CA LEU A 568 -20.94 5.29 49.69
C LEU A 568 -20.62 6.58 50.45
N GLN A 569 -19.36 6.77 50.86
CA GLN A 569 -18.92 7.99 51.55
C GLN A 569 -18.88 9.19 50.60
N LEU A 570 -18.51 8.97 49.33
CA LEU A 570 -18.60 10.00 48.28
C LEU A 570 -20.06 10.36 47.98
N ALA A 571 -20.95 9.36 48.00
CA ALA A 571 -22.39 9.55 47.83
C ALA A 571 -22.99 10.42 48.96
N HIS A 572 -22.51 10.26 50.19
CA HIS A 572 -22.89 11.14 51.30
C HIS A 572 -22.47 12.60 51.07
N ASN A 573 -21.29 12.82 50.50
CA ASN A 573 -20.78 14.16 50.23
C ASN A 573 -21.60 14.85 49.14
N ILE A 574 -21.90 14.16 48.03
CA ILE A 574 -22.67 14.74 46.92
C ILE A 574 -24.14 14.95 47.30
N VAL A 575 -24.78 14.05 48.06
CA VAL A 575 -26.15 14.25 48.56
C VAL A 575 -26.26 15.47 49.48
N ALA A 576 -25.19 15.81 50.19
CA ALA A 576 -25.11 17.00 51.03
C ALA A 576 -24.77 18.27 50.23
N SER A 577 -24.39 18.14 48.95
CA SER A 577 -23.97 19.25 48.10
C SER A 577 -25.15 20.13 47.69
N ARG A 578 -24.84 21.36 47.26
CA ARG A 578 -25.84 22.31 46.81
C ARG A 578 -26.45 21.88 45.48
N GLU A 579 -25.63 21.33 44.61
CA GLU A 579 -25.98 20.83 43.29
C GLU A 579 -27.05 19.74 43.39
N PHE A 580 -26.87 18.77 44.29
CA PHE A 580 -27.88 17.74 44.54
C PHE A 580 -29.17 18.30 45.14
N GLN A 581 -29.07 19.25 46.08
CA GLN A 581 -30.25 19.88 46.70
C GLN A 581 -31.03 20.77 45.74
N ASP A 582 -30.35 21.45 44.81
CA ASP A 582 -30.97 22.26 43.77
C ASP A 582 -31.70 21.36 42.75
N GLN A 583 -31.12 20.19 42.42
CA GLN A 583 -31.70 19.21 41.50
C GLN A 583 -32.87 18.43 42.10
N HIS A 584 -32.76 17.98 43.35
CA HIS A 584 -33.72 17.05 43.98
C HIS A 584 -34.60 17.70 45.07
N GLY A 585 -34.34 18.96 45.40
CA GLY A 585 -35.03 19.73 46.44
C GLY A 585 -34.30 19.73 47.79
N GLN A 586 -34.58 20.76 48.59
CA GLN A 586 -34.10 20.87 49.97
C GLN A 586 -34.95 19.94 50.88
N GLN A 587 -34.42 18.78 51.24
CA GLN A 587 -35.09 17.74 52.06
C GLN A 587 -36.41 17.19 51.45
N PRO A 588 -36.35 16.54 50.28
CA PRO A 588 -37.52 15.92 49.68
C PRO A 588 -38.07 14.79 50.55
N GLY A 589 -39.40 14.64 50.59
CA GLY A 589 -40.01 13.43 51.15
C GLY A 589 -39.64 12.19 50.33
N SER A 590 -39.66 11.00 50.93
CA SER A 590 -39.17 9.75 50.32
C SER A 590 -39.70 9.48 48.91
N ALA A 591 -41.01 9.61 48.69
CA ALA A 591 -41.61 9.43 47.37
C ALA A 591 -41.15 10.48 46.34
N ALA A 592 -40.91 11.72 46.78
CA ALA A 592 -40.42 12.78 45.90
C ALA A 592 -38.95 12.58 45.50
N LEU A 593 -38.10 12.14 46.44
CA LEU A 593 -36.71 11.81 46.18
C LEU A 593 -36.58 10.64 45.20
N VAL A 594 -37.32 9.55 45.44
CA VAL A 594 -37.33 8.38 44.53
C VAL A 594 -37.76 8.78 43.14
N THR A 595 -38.86 9.52 43.01
CA THR A 595 -39.34 9.98 41.70
C THR A 595 -38.31 10.87 41.00
N SER A 596 -37.63 11.75 41.74
CA SER A 596 -36.63 12.65 41.19
C SER A 596 -35.37 11.91 40.74
N LEU A 597 -34.88 10.93 41.50
CA LEU A 597 -33.73 10.10 41.11
C LEU A 597 -34.05 9.16 39.94
N TYR A 598 -35.27 8.60 39.86
CA TYR A 598 -35.70 7.83 38.69
C TYR A 598 -35.66 8.67 37.40
N ARG A 599 -36.08 9.94 37.47
CA ARG A 599 -35.97 10.84 36.32
C ARG A 599 -34.54 11.21 35.98
N THR A 600 -33.71 11.38 37.00
CA THR A 600 -32.35 11.94 36.85
C THR A 600 -31.34 10.86 36.46
N ALA A 601 -31.38 9.70 37.12
CA ALA A 601 -30.47 8.59 36.86
C ALA A 601 -31.00 7.63 35.78
N LEU A 602 -32.31 7.35 35.76
CA LEU A 602 -32.89 6.32 34.88
C LEU A 602 -33.73 6.90 33.74
N HIS A 603 -33.87 8.23 33.66
CA HIS A 603 -34.62 8.92 32.60
C HIS A 603 -36.06 8.42 32.38
N ARG A 604 -36.70 7.93 33.44
CA ARG A 604 -38.10 7.47 33.40
C ARG A 604 -38.83 7.73 34.71
N GLU A 605 -40.16 7.59 34.68
CA GLU A 605 -40.94 7.56 35.91
C GLU A 605 -40.81 6.19 36.59
N PRO A 606 -40.82 6.13 37.94
CA PRO A 606 -40.92 4.86 38.63
C PRO A 606 -42.30 4.24 38.38
N ASP A 607 -42.33 2.93 38.13
CA ASP A 607 -43.58 2.19 38.20
C ASP A 607 -44.09 2.11 39.66
N ALA A 608 -45.34 1.67 39.83
CA ALA A 608 -45.97 1.63 41.15
C ALA A 608 -45.24 0.71 42.16
N ALA A 609 -44.58 -0.36 41.68
CA ALA A 609 -43.86 -1.29 42.53
C ALA A 609 -42.49 -0.73 42.93
N GLY A 610 -41.75 -0.15 41.98
CA GLY A 610 -40.47 0.53 42.23
C GLY A 610 -40.61 1.72 43.16
N LEU A 611 -41.64 2.55 42.96
CA LEU A 611 -41.92 3.68 43.86
C LEU A 611 -42.21 3.21 45.28
N GLN A 612 -43.07 2.19 45.45
CA GLN A 612 -43.40 1.65 46.76
C GLN A 612 -42.21 0.98 47.45
N TYR A 613 -41.39 0.24 46.70
CA TYR A 613 -40.22 -0.44 47.23
C TYR A 613 -39.19 0.56 47.77
N TRP A 614 -38.73 1.49 46.95
CA TRP A 614 -37.67 2.42 47.34
C TRP A 614 -38.12 3.46 48.37
N SER A 615 -39.35 3.98 48.25
CA SER A 615 -39.87 4.91 49.27
C SER A 615 -40.10 4.23 50.61
N GLY A 616 -40.51 2.96 50.62
CA GLY A 616 -40.62 2.16 51.84
C GLY A 616 -39.28 1.88 52.52
N LEU A 617 -38.20 1.68 51.75
CA LEU A 617 -36.84 1.53 52.30
C LEU A 617 -36.33 2.82 52.94
N LEU A 618 -36.58 3.97 52.31
CA LEU A 618 -36.25 5.29 52.88
C LEU A 618 -37.06 5.58 54.15
N ASP A 619 -38.39 5.34 54.13
CA ASP A 619 -39.27 5.59 55.27
C ASP A 619 -38.95 4.70 56.48
N SER A 620 -38.56 3.45 56.22
CA SER A 620 -38.10 2.51 57.25
C SER A 620 -36.65 2.74 57.69
N LYS A 621 -35.92 3.65 57.03
CA LYS A 621 -34.49 3.91 57.22
C LYS A 621 -33.61 2.68 57.00
N ALA A 622 -34.07 1.74 56.18
CA ALA A 622 -33.28 0.60 55.74
C ALA A 622 -32.19 1.02 54.74
N ILE A 623 -32.41 2.14 54.04
CA ILE A 623 -31.43 2.84 53.21
C ILE A 623 -31.60 4.34 53.44
N ASP A 624 -30.54 5.12 53.22
CA ASP A 624 -30.63 6.58 53.16
C ASP A 624 -30.51 7.08 51.71
N ALA A 625 -30.54 8.40 51.52
CA ALA A 625 -30.45 9.00 50.20
C ALA A 625 -29.14 8.67 49.46
N ALA A 626 -28.03 8.53 50.18
CA ALA A 626 -26.73 8.18 49.60
C ALA A 626 -26.69 6.72 49.15
N GLY A 627 -27.20 5.80 49.98
CA GLY A 627 -27.34 4.40 49.60
C GLY A 627 -28.29 4.18 48.42
N LEU A 628 -29.41 4.93 48.37
CA LEU A 628 -30.32 4.90 47.23
C LEU A 628 -29.64 5.39 45.95
N LEU A 629 -28.89 6.49 46.04
CA LEU A 629 -28.13 7.05 44.92
C LEU A 629 -27.09 6.04 44.38
N VAL A 630 -26.32 5.39 45.25
CA VAL A 630 -25.36 4.34 44.84
C VAL A 630 -26.08 3.18 44.14
N SER A 631 -27.25 2.77 44.65
CA SER A 631 -28.03 1.68 44.05
C SER A 631 -28.55 2.03 42.64
N MET A 632 -28.91 3.30 42.41
CA MET A 632 -29.33 3.78 41.09
C MET A 632 -28.14 3.92 40.13
N ALA A 633 -27.01 4.44 40.64
CA ALA A 633 -25.78 4.60 39.88
C ALA A 633 -25.21 3.26 39.38
N GLY A 634 -25.32 2.19 40.19
CA GLY A 634 -24.88 0.84 39.83
C GLY A 634 -25.89 -0.01 39.05
N SER A 635 -26.98 0.59 38.54
CA SER A 635 -27.98 -0.16 37.77
C SER A 635 -27.55 -0.30 36.31
N GLU A 636 -27.81 -1.46 35.69
CA GLU A 636 -27.50 -1.70 34.26
C GLU A 636 -28.13 -0.64 33.33
N GLU A 637 -29.33 -0.17 33.68
CA GLU A 637 -30.05 0.88 32.99
C GLU A 637 -29.28 2.22 33.03
N HIS A 638 -28.71 2.57 34.18
CA HIS A 638 -27.87 3.76 34.31
C HIS A 638 -26.50 3.60 33.65
N HIS A 639 -25.89 2.41 33.72
CA HIS A 639 -24.62 2.10 33.06
C HIS A 639 -24.69 2.35 31.55
N THR A 640 -25.74 1.83 30.89
CA THR A 640 -25.96 1.99 29.44
C THR A 640 -26.12 3.47 29.04
N LEU A 641 -26.76 4.26 29.89
CA LEU A 641 -27.02 5.66 29.64
C LEU A 641 -25.82 6.55 29.94
N ALA A 642 -25.04 6.25 30.98
CA ALA A 642 -23.77 6.92 31.25
C ALA A 642 -22.82 6.77 30.06
N ALA A 643 -22.72 5.57 29.47
CA ALA A 643 -21.96 5.33 28.24
C ALA A 643 -22.44 6.21 27.07
N THR A 644 -23.75 6.44 26.95
CA THR A 644 -24.35 7.29 25.88
C THR A 644 -24.12 8.78 26.11
N ILE A 645 -24.16 9.26 27.36
CA ILE A 645 -23.90 10.66 27.70
C ILE A 645 -22.41 11.01 27.57
N ILE A 646 -21.54 10.07 27.97
CA ILE A 646 -20.09 10.16 27.71
C ILE A 646 -19.83 10.32 26.20
N GLY A 647 -20.55 9.55 25.36
CA GLY A 647 -20.44 9.65 23.91
C GLY A 647 -21.10 10.88 23.25
N SER A 648 -21.92 11.67 23.96
CA SER A 648 -22.77 12.71 23.33
C SER A 648 -22.68 14.12 23.93
N SER A 649 -22.03 14.30 25.08
CA SER A 649 -22.03 15.59 25.83
C SER A 649 -20.66 16.26 25.98
N PHE A 650 -19.69 15.91 25.14
CA PHE A 650 -18.47 16.71 24.95
C PHE A 650 -18.40 17.17 23.49
N ASP A 651 -18.10 18.46 23.30
CA ASP A 651 -18.28 19.17 22.03
C ASP A 651 -17.65 18.41 20.86
N TYR A 652 -18.52 17.96 19.96
CA TYR A 652 -18.22 17.53 18.62
C TYR A 652 -17.53 18.70 17.90
N LEU A 653 -16.21 18.68 17.73
CA LEU A 653 -15.65 19.33 16.55
C LEU A 653 -15.97 18.42 15.38
N ALA A 654 -17.11 18.71 14.74
CA ALA A 654 -17.44 18.25 13.40
C ALA A 654 -16.44 18.83 12.39
N SER A 655 -15.20 18.35 12.44
CA SER A 655 -14.20 18.36 11.38
C SER A 655 -12.99 17.59 11.92
N VAL A 656 -13.02 16.26 11.79
CA VAL A 656 -11.77 15.58 11.45
C VAL A 656 -11.49 16.02 10.03
N PRO A 657 -10.47 16.84 9.74
CA PRO A 657 -10.07 17.00 8.36
C PRO A 657 -9.58 15.62 7.92
N GLN A 658 -10.21 15.07 6.88
CA GLN A 658 -9.60 13.99 6.12
C GLN A 658 -8.31 14.56 5.55
N TRP A 659 -7.18 14.03 6.01
CA TRP A 659 -5.90 14.13 5.33
C TRP A 659 -5.63 12.74 4.80
#